data_AF-A0A1M5HKT3-F1
#
_entry.id   AF-A0A1M5HKT3-F1
#
_cell.length_a   1.000
_cell.length_b   1.000
_cell.length_c   1.000
_cell.angle_alpha   90.00
_cell.angle_beta   90.00
_cell.angle_gamma   90.00
#
_symmetry.space_group_name_H-M   'P 1'
#
loop_
_entity.id
_entity.type
_entity.pdbx_description
1 polymer ?
#
loop_
_entity_poly.entity_id
_entity_poly.type
_entity_poly.pdbx_seq_one_letter_code
_entity_poly.pdbx_strand_id
1 'polypeptide(L)'
;MENNQDIDKRFNDASKLSEEPAVFPGFDNVWAKVEEQLDKKEEKKRILPVWFPYGIAASLMIGLGAFYFITKDKTHESSEPLIVKNRTETHPEKNSVRATDSIVRSKIEKEIEASQLSQKLPDLAYEDAKIPKDRGRVAAAQKNDEIFALKRSDYSTDEYYIKKKDQTVISAPQIKGKQWDDTTTTKSIEEVVVTSLMATKKNAAQSSASSTIQPNYIASNSNISQALAGRVAGIQIQAYGSQRRNRNAMANKPGTPNIGYLNNNNPIVIRGMKSLDSKNEPLIVVNGKVEGRNYFSTLDPEKIESMEVVKGAGASALYGSRGVNGVIVVKTKRLSRKEKRRMEKMEQTINQYKPNPVSDNEGYDEFVENPFELTKNQPLSTFSIDVDNAAYSNIRRMINNGQAVDKNAVRIEEMINYFKYTYPQPKNNDPFSVNTEYSDAPWNPDHKLLKIGLQGKNIAMDKLPASNLVFLIDVSGSMNSPNKLPLLKSSFKVLLDQLRPQDKVGIVVYAGSAGMVLTPTSAQEKQKIMLALDNLQAGGSTAGGAGIELAYKLAQENFIKDGNNRVVIATDGDFNVGASSTSNVQALIEEKRKSGVFLTCLGFGMGNYKDNMLETLADKGNGNYAYIDNLQEASKFLGKEFAGSMYAIAKDVKIQIEFNPKYVSSYRLIGYENRKLKNEDFTNDKIDAGELGSGHTVTALYEIIPAGTKSEFLPNDSSLKYTRTESSGDFGSELATVKFRYKKPDGDASKEISQVVGNASGKLSSASSDFKFASSVAWFGLVLRKSDLISKKDFSEIENLARQGKANDAEGYRSEFVRLIESYKAISK
;
A
#
# COMPACT_ATOMS: atom_id res chain seq x y z
N MET A 1 -22.17 49.70 22.67
CA MET A 1 -22.05 50.06 21.24
C MET A 1 -21.37 48.92 20.48
N GLU A 2 -22.05 47.99 19.82
CA GLU A 2 -23.36 47.36 20.07
C GLU A 2 -23.51 46.15 19.12
N ASN A 3 -24.58 45.36 19.30
CA ASN A 3 -24.91 44.19 18.48
C ASN A 3 -23.81 43.11 18.37
N ASN A 4 -23.63 42.31 19.43
CA ASN A 4 -23.18 40.92 19.27
C ASN A 4 -23.75 39.94 20.33
N GLN A 5 -24.93 40.23 20.90
CA GLN A 5 -25.59 39.38 21.91
C GLN A 5 -26.86 38.66 21.39
N ASP A 6 -27.24 38.87 20.13
CA ASP A 6 -28.50 38.37 19.57
C ASP A 6 -28.35 37.05 18.76
N ILE A 7 -27.13 36.50 18.66
CA ILE A 7 -26.84 35.25 17.94
C ILE A 7 -27.00 34.04 18.89
N ASP A 8 -26.34 34.07 20.05
CA ASP A 8 -26.39 32.99 21.05
C ASP A 8 -27.82 32.72 21.54
N LYS A 9 -28.63 33.78 21.62
CA LYS A 9 -30.05 33.69 21.99
C LYS A 9 -30.85 32.92 20.94
N ARG A 10 -30.67 33.22 19.65
CA ARG A 10 -31.32 32.52 18.54
C ARG A 10 -30.91 31.03 18.47
N PHE A 11 -29.67 30.70 18.81
CA PHE A 11 -29.23 29.29 18.91
C PHE A 11 -29.90 28.54 20.07
N ASN A 12 -30.01 29.17 21.24
CA ASN A 12 -30.62 28.57 22.45
C ASN A 12 -32.15 28.46 22.37
N ASP A 13 -32.79 29.37 21.63
CA ASP A 13 -34.22 29.29 21.31
C ASP A 13 -34.49 28.22 20.22
N ALA A 14 -33.60 28.07 19.23
CA ALA A 14 -33.70 27.01 18.21
C ALA A 14 -33.53 25.60 18.79
N SER A 15 -32.64 25.41 19.78
CA SER A 15 -32.40 24.10 20.41
C SER A 15 -33.52 23.63 21.35
N LYS A 16 -34.62 24.39 21.50
CA LYS A 16 -35.79 24.04 22.33
C LYS A 16 -37.03 23.66 21.52
N LEU A 17 -36.92 23.64 20.19
CA LEU A 17 -38.01 23.32 19.26
C LEU A 17 -37.83 21.95 18.58
N SER A 18 -36.88 21.13 19.03
CA SER A 18 -36.59 19.80 18.47
C SER A 18 -37.29 18.63 19.20
N GLU A 19 -38.17 18.90 20.17
CA GLU A 19 -38.86 17.88 20.99
C GLU A 19 -40.39 17.89 20.82
N GLU A 20 -40.91 18.04 19.59
CA GLU A 20 -42.29 17.65 19.24
C GLU A 20 -42.43 17.31 17.72
N PRO A 21 -43.32 16.38 17.31
CA PRO A 21 -43.36 15.88 15.94
C PRO A 21 -44.21 16.74 15.00
N ALA A 22 -43.55 17.57 14.18
CA ALA A 22 -44.22 18.46 13.23
C ALA A 22 -44.78 17.72 11.99
N VAL A 23 -46.10 17.52 11.96
CA VAL A 23 -46.85 17.26 10.72
C VAL A 23 -46.86 18.54 9.87
N PHE A 24 -46.51 18.46 8.58
CA PHE A 24 -46.40 19.62 7.68
C PHE A 24 -47.72 19.93 6.94
N PRO A 25 -48.37 21.09 7.19
CA PRO A 25 -49.45 21.60 6.34
C PRO A 25 -48.91 22.56 5.25
N GLY A 26 -49.52 22.54 4.06
CA GLY A 26 -49.33 23.59 3.04
C GLY A 26 -48.63 23.19 1.73
N PHE A 27 -48.41 21.90 1.47
CA PHE A 27 -47.77 21.41 0.23
C PHE A 27 -48.57 21.77 -1.03
N ASP A 28 -49.90 21.81 -0.93
CA ASP A 28 -50.82 22.06 -2.05
C ASP A 28 -50.67 23.47 -2.66
N ASN A 29 -50.33 24.46 -1.82
CA ASN A 29 -50.09 25.85 -2.23
C ASN A 29 -48.80 26.02 -3.05
N VAL A 30 -47.91 25.01 -3.06
CA VAL A 30 -46.72 24.99 -3.91
C VAL A 30 -47.09 24.49 -5.31
N TRP A 31 -47.88 23.42 -5.40
CA TRP A 31 -48.32 22.84 -6.67
C TRP A 31 -49.18 23.79 -7.51
N ALA A 32 -50.15 24.46 -6.89
CA ALA A 32 -50.99 25.45 -7.58
C ALA A 32 -50.16 26.57 -8.27
N LYS A 33 -49.02 26.96 -7.69
CA LYS A 33 -48.09 27.94 -8.26
C LYS A 33 -47.19 27.38 -9.36
N VAL A 34 -46.99 26.07 -9.43
CA VAL A 34 -46.25 25.40 -10.52
C VAL A 34 -47.16 25.24 -11.73
N GLU A 35 -48.43 24.89 -11.55
CA GLU A 35 -49.41 24.83 -12.64
C GLU A 35 -49.66 26.22 -13.26
N GLU A 36 -49.81 27.28 -12.44
CA GLU A 36 -50.01 28.66 -12.95
C GLU A 36 -48.80 29.24 -13.73
N GLN A 37 -47.63 28.60 -13.61
CA GLN A 37 -46.41 28.91 -14.37
C GLN A 37 -46.31 28.11 -15.68
N LEU A 38 -46.96 26.94 -15.79
CA LEU A 38 -46.88 26.06 -16.96
C LEU A 38 -47.87 26.46 -18.07
N ASP A 39 -49.02 27.04 -17.73
CA ASP A 39 -50.09 27.39 -18.68
C ASP A 39 -49.84 28.63 -19.55
N LYS A 40 -48.65 29.27 -19.46
CA LYS A 40 -48.37 30.58 -20.10
C LYS A 40 -47.24 30.53 -21.13
N LYS A 41 -47.61 30.10 -22.35
CA LYS A 41 -46.89 30.27 -23.65
C LYS A 41 -45.59 29.45 -23.83
N GLU A 42 -45.12 29.14 -25.03
CA GLU A 42 -45.54 29.54 -26.40
C GLU A 42 -45.31 28.43 -27.45
N GLU A 43 -45.99 28.46 -28.60
CA GLU A 43 -45.96 27.38 -29.60
C GLU A 43 -44.60 27.21 -30.32
N LYS A 44 -44.07 25.98 -30.36
CA LYS A 44 -43.19 25.51 -31.46
C LYS A 44 -43.51 24.07 -31.87
N LYS A 45 -44.04 23.91 -33.07
CA LYS A 45 -44.46 22.61 -33.64
C LYS A 45 -43.26 21.66 -33.82
N ARG A 46 -43.37 20.45 -33.29
CA ARG A 46 -42.61 19.26 -33.71
C ARG A 46 -43.60 18.09 -33.90
N ILE A 47 -43.43 17.34 -34.98
CA ILE A 47 -44.29 16.21 -35.33
C ILE A 47 -43.69 14.94 -34.71
N LEU A 48 -44.52 14.16 -34.01
CA LEU A 48 -44.16 12.84 -33.47
C LEU A 48 -45.08 11.77 -34.06
N PRO A 49 -44.56 10.60 -34.47
CA PRO A 49 -45.34 9.55 -35.12
C PRO A 49 -46.20 8.73 -34.15
N VAL A 50 -47.35 8.26 -34.65
CA VAL A 50 -48.50 7.75 -33.87
C VAL A 50 -48.25 6.41 -33.14
N TRP A 51 -47.15 5.71 -33.39
CA TRP A 51 -46.88 4.38 -32.81
C TRP A 51 -46.37 4.38 -31.35
N PHE A 52 -45.93 5.51 -30.80
CA PHE A 52 -45.30 5.56 -29.47
C PHE A 52 -46.17 5.07 -28.28
N PRO A 53 -47.47 5.40 -28.14
CA PRO A 53 -48.26 4.96 -26.98
C PRO A 53 -48.53 3.45 -26.94
N TYR A 54 -48.50 2.76 -28.09
CA TYR A 54 -48.83 1.33 -28.17
C TYR A 54 -47.72 0.43 -27.59
N GLY A 55 -46.46 0.87 -27.61
CA GLY A 55 -45.34 0.10 -27.06
C GLY A 55 -45.43 -0.12 -25.55
N ILE A 56 -45.81 0.92 -24.80
CA ILE A 56 -45.86 0.91 -23.33
C ILE A 56 -46.97 -0.04 -22.82
N ALA A 57 -48.13 -0.02 -23.48
CA ALA A 57 -49.25 -0.91 -23.16
C ALA A 57 -48.90 -2.40 -23.38
N ALA A 58 -48.17 -2.72 -24.45
CA ALA A 58 -47.74 -4.09 -24.74
C ALA A 58 -46.80 -4.65 -23.66
N SER A 59 -45.83 -3.86 -23.19
CA SER A 59 -44.91 -4.29 -22.12
C SER A 59 -45.61 -4.60 -20.79
N LEU A 60 -46.65 -3.84 -20.42
CA LEU A 60 -47.39 -4.05 -19.17
C LEU A 60 -48.20 -5.35 -19.17
N MET A 61 -48.84 -5.69 -20.30
CA MET A 61 -49.61 -6.93 -20.43
C MET A 61 -48.74 -8.19 -20.33
N ILE A 62 -47.52 -8.15 -20.88
CA ILE A 62 -46.57 -9.28 -20.82
C ILE A 62 -46.08 -9.50 -19.37
N GLY A 63 -45.77 -8.43 -18.64
CA GLY A 63 -45.32 -8.51 -17.25
C GLY A 63 -46.37 -9.13 -16.31
N LEU A 64 -47.64 -8.75 -16.45
CA LEU A 64 -48.73 -9.30 -15.66
C LEU A 64 -49.04 -10.77 -15.99
N GLY A 65 -48.96 -11.15 -17.27
CA GLY A 65 -49.17 -12.54 -17.70
C GLY A 65 -48.15 -13.53 -17.12
N ALA A 66 -46.88 -13.13 -17.01
CA ALA A 66 -45.83 -13.97 -16.43
C ALA A 66 -46.02 -14.20 -14.93
N PHE A 67 -46.50 -13.20 -14.18
CA PHE A 67 -46.68 -13.30 -12.72
C PHE A 67 -47.82 -14.25 -12.34
N TYR A 68 -48.91 -14.27 -13.12
CA TYR A 68 -50.09 -15.11 -12.86
C TYR A 68 -49.83 -16.62 -12.97
N PHE A 69 -48.85 -17.04 -13.78
CA PHE A 69 -48.50 -18.46 -13.98
C PHE A 69 -47.54 -19.05 -12.93
N ILE A 70 -46.86 -18.21 -12.15
CA ILE A 70 -45.84 -18.67 -11.18
C ILE A 70 -46.46 -19.00 -9.80
N THR A 71 -47.68 -18.52 -9.52
CA THR A 71 -48.26 -18.52 -8.17
C THR A 71 -49.41 -19.52 -7.97
N LYS A 72 -49.44 -20.66 -8.68
CA LYS A 72 -50.59 -21.59 -8.61
C LYS A 72 -50.24 -23.07 -8.69
N ASP A 73 -50.27 -23.73 -7.53
CA ASP A 73 -50.31 -25.19 -7.29
C ASP A 73 -49.04 -26.01 -7.71
N LYS A 74 -48.65 -27.10 -7.03
CA LYS A 74 -49.22 -27.76 -5.82
C LYS A 74 -48.19 -28.59 -5.04
N THR A 75 -48.55 -28.96 -3.81
CA THR A 75 -47.93 -30.00 -2.98
C THR A 75 -48.22 -31.42 -3.51
N HIS A 76 -47.36 -32.42 -3.22
CA HIS A 76 -47.70 -33.71 -2.57
C HIS A 76 -46.49 -34.66 -2.44
N GLU A 77 -46.71 -35.86 -1.89
CA GLU A 77 -45.70 -36.76 -1.31
C GLU A 77 -45.27 -37.95 -2.20
N SER A 78 -44.21 -38.62 -1.71
CA SER A 78 -43.66 -39.95 -2.04
C SER A 78 -44.53 -40.97 -2.83
N SER A 79 -43.93 -41.55 -3.88
CA SER A 79 -44.13 -42.97 -4.28
C SER A 79 -42.96 -43.51 -5.13
N GLU A 80 -42.85 -44.84 -5.27
CA GLU A 80 -41.68 -45.58 -5.79
C GLU A 80 -41.58 -45.71 -7.34
N PRO A 81 -40.41 -46.10 -7.91
CA PRO A 81 -40.10 -45.97 -9.34
C PRO A 81 -40.42 -47.19 -10.23
N LEU A 82 -40.61 -46.96 -11.54
CA LEU A 82 -40.75 -48.01 -12.57
C LEU A 82 -39.98 -47.68 -13.88
N ILE A 83 -39.98 -48.63 -14.83
CA ILE A 83 -38.83 -48.93 -15.72
C ILE A 83 -39.14 -48.77 -17.23
N VAL A 84 -38.26 -48.02 -17.92
CA VAL A 84 -37.76 -48.15 -19.32
C VAL A 84 -38.72 -48.51 -20.48
N LYS A 85 -38.73 -47.65 -21.53
CA LYS A 85 -38.51 -48.09 -22.94
C LYS A 85 -38.24 -46.94 -23.93
N ASN A 86 -37.37 -47.21 -24.92
CA ASN A 86 -37.11 -46.36 -26.09
C ASN A 86 -37.94 -46.80 -27.31
N ARG A 87 -38.33 -45.86 -28.18
CA ARG A 87 -38.27 -46.02 -29.65
C ARG A 87 -38.36 -44.68 -30.42
N THR A 88 -37.91 -44.72 -31.68
CA THR A 88 -37.95 -43.67 -32.72
C THR A 88 -39.40 -43.44 -33.22
N GLU A 89 -39.80 -42.39 -33.96
CA GLU A 89 -39.27 -41.64 -35.15
C GLU A 89 -39.94 -40.23 -35.25
N THR A 90 -39.86 -39.31 -36.25
CA THR A 90 -39.20 -39.20 -37.59
C THR A 90 -38.86 -37.70 -37.93
N HIS A 91 -38.57 -37.33 -39.20
CA HIS A 91 -38.25 -35.95 -39.68
C HIS A 91 -39.48 -35.08 -40.05
N PRO A 92 -39.37 -33.72 -40.12
CA PRO A 92 -38.95 -33.03 -41.38
C PRO A 92 -37.97 -31.83 -41.19
N GLU A 93 -37.57 -31.22 -42.31
CA GLU A 93 -36.49 -30.20 -42.43
C GLU A 93 -36.97 -28.96 -43.23
N LYS A 94 -36.65 -27.70 -42.81
CA LYS A 94 -36.01 -26.64 -43.66
C LYS A 94 -35.94 -25.20 -43.10
N ASN A 95 -34.81 -24.57 -43.43
CA ASN A 95 -34.60 -23.15 -43.79
C ASN A 95 -35.02 -21.99 -42.85
N SER A 96 -34.03 -21.42 -42.13
CA SER A 96 -34.06 -20.02 -41.66
C SER A 96 -32.70 -19.31 -41.56
N VAL A 97 -31.56 -19.99 -41.75
CA VAL A 97 -30.23 -19.52 -41.27
C VAL A 97 -29.45 -18.62 -42.25
N ARG A 98 -29.83 -18.56 -43.54
CA ARG A 98 -29.01 -17.86 -44.57
C ARG A 98 -29.16 -16.33 -44.67
N ALA A 99 -30.12 -15.71 -43.97
CA ALA A 99 -30.40 -14.27 -44.12
C ALA A 99 -29.53 -13.35 -43.23
N THR A 100 -29.03 -13.86 -42.10
CA THR A 100 -28.39 -13.02 -41.06
C THR A 100 -26.91 -12.73 -41.34
N ASP A 101 -26.21 -13.64 -42.02
CA ASP A 101 -24.74 -13.59 -42.20
C ASP A 101 -24.26 -12.45 -43.11
N SER A 102 -25.02 -12.12 -44.16
CA SER A 102 -24.66 -11.09 -45.14
C SER A 102 -24.73 -9.66 -44.59
N ILE A 103 -25.69 -9.39 -43.70
CA ILE A 103 -25.85 -8.08 -43.05
C ILE A 103 -24.70 -7.82 -42.07
N VAL A 104 -24.19 -8.86 -41.39
CA VAL A 104 -23.04 -8.74 -40.49
C VAL A 104 -21.75 -8.51 -41.29
N ARG A 105 -21.49 -9.30 -42.34
CA ARG A 105 -20.35 -9.10 -43.25
C ARG A 105 -20.29 -7.69 -43.83
N SER A 106 -21.37 -7.21 -44.42
CA SER A 106 -21.42 -5.89 -45.08
C SER A 106 -21.23 -4.69 -44.13
N LYS A 107 -21.39 -4.87 -42.81
CA LYS A 107 -21.01 -3.88 -41.80
C LYS A 107 -19.51 -3.94 -41.50
N ILE A 108 -18.98 -5.13 -41.24
CA ILE A 108 -17.56 -5.36 -40.95
C ILE A 108 -16.68 -4.87 -42.12
N GLU A 109 -17.06 -5.15 -43.37
CA GLU A 109 -16.32 -4.70 -44.56
C GLU A 109 -16.28 -3.16 -44.67
N LYS A 110 -17.39 -2.47 -44.40
CA LYS A 110 -17.43 -0.99 -44.38
C LYS A 110 -16.65 -0.37 -43.22
N GLU A 111 -16.62 -1.04 -42.08
CA GLU A 111 -15.87 -0.60 -40.89
C GLU A 111 -14.35 -0.76 -41.11
N ILE A 112 -13.95 -1.79 -41.86
CA ILE A 112 -12.58 -1.97 -42.36
C ILE A 112 -12.22 -0.90 -43.40
N GLU A 113 -13.05 -0.62 -44.41
CA GLU A 113 -12.79 0.45 -45.39
C GLU A 113 -12.65 1.82 -44.71
N ALA A 114 -13.53 2.15 -43.75
CA ALA A 114 -13.46 3.39 -42.98
C ALA A 114 -12.14 3.56 -42.19
N SER A 115 -11.50 2.46 -41.79
CA SER A 115 -10.22 2.47 -41.06
C SER A 115 -9.00 2.79 -41.93
N GLN A 116 -9.13 2.80 -43.27
CA GLN A 116 -8.01 2.96 -44.19
C GLN A 116 -7.79 4.42 -44.67
N LEU A 117 -8.70 5.36 -44.39
CA LEU A 117 -8.47 6.78 -44.69
C LEU A 117 -7.59 7.43 -43.62
N SER A 118 -6.37 7.81 -44.01
CA SER A 118 -5.37 8.34 -43.08
C SER A 118 -5.71 9.72 -42.51
N GLN A 119 -5.65 9.86 -41.19
CA GLN A 119 -5.42 11.15 -40.54
C GLN A 119 -3.95 11.27 -40.12
N LYS A 120 -3.35 12.44 -40.37
CA LYS A 120 -1.92 12.69 -40.18
C LYS A 120 -1.66 13.15 -38.74
N LEU A 121 -0.93 12.36 -37.95
CA LEU A 121 -0.53 12.76 -36.60
C LEU A 121 0.44 13.95 -36.64
N PRO A 122 0.46 14.80 -35.58
CA PRO A 122 1.52 15.78 -35.37
C PRO A 122 2.79 15.11 -34.85
N ASP A 123 3.96 15.56 -35.32
CA ASP A 123 5.25 15.11 -34.80
C ASP A 123 5.45 15.55 -33.34
N LEU A 124 5.80 14.59 -32.48
CA LEU A 124 6.42 14.85 -31.17
C LEU A 124 7.87 14.36 -31.23
N ALA A 125 8.80 15.20 -30.77
CA ALA A 125 10.22 15.00 -31.01
C ALA A 125 10.80 13.81 -30.22
N TYR A 126 11.02 12.70 -30.93
CA TYR A 126 11.91 11.61 -30.53
C TYR A 126 13.02 11.48 -31.59
N GLU A 127 14.28 11.45 -31.17
CA GLU A 127 15.42 11.45 -32.09
C GLU A 127 16.03 10.04 -32.23
N ASP A 128 15.77 9.40 -33.38
CA ASP A 128 16.33 8.08 -33.69
C ASP A 128 17.85 8.15 -33.92
N ALA A 129 18.59 7.37 -33.12
CA ALA A 129 20.04 7.26 -33.20
C ALA A 129 20.51 6.54 -34.49
N LYS A 130 20.68 7.29 -35.58
CA LYS A 130 21.20 6.79 -36.86
C LYS A 130 22.67 6.37 -36.73
N ILE A 131 22.95 5.08 -36.87
CA ILE A 131 24.31 4.53 -36.96
C ILE A 131 24.93 4.89 -38.32
N PRO A 132 26.02 5.68 -38.39
CA PRO A 132 26.66 5.99 -39.66
C PRO A 132 27.43 4.78 -40.21
N LYS A 133 27.15 4.41 -41.47
CA LYS A 133 28.04 3.59 -42.30
C LYS A 133 28.58 4.45 -43.43
N ASP A 134 29.89 4.66 -43.50
CA ASP A 134 30.58 4.63 -44.79
C ASP A 134 32.09 4.33 -44.67
N ARG A 135 32.73 4.04 -45.81
CA ARG A 135 34.15 3.73 -45.98
C ARG A 135 34.85 4.93 -46.63
N GLY A 136 35.72 5.61 -45.89
CA GLY A 136 36.29 6.90 -46.33
C GLY A 136 37.47 6.80 -47.32
N ARG A 137 38.07 7.97 -47.63
CA ARG A 137 39.46 8.05 -48.11
C ARG A 137 40.13 9.40 -47.79
N VAL A 138 41.41 9.27 -47.47
CA VAL A 138 42.46 10.23 -47.07
C VAL A 138 42.51 11.57 -47.85
N ALA A 139 42.74 12.68 -47.12
CA ALA A 139 43.58 13.81 -47.54
C ALA A 139 44.10 14.58 -46.28
N ALA A 140 45.27 15.23 -46.36
CA ALA A 140 46.02 15.70 -45.19
C ALA A 140 45.94 17.23 -44.92
N ALA A 141 46.14 17.59 -43.66
CA ALA A 141 46.66 18.89 -43.20
C ALA A 141 47.57 18.66 -41.96
N GLN A 142 48.53 19.55 -41.69
CA GLN A 142 49.66 19.29 -40.77
C GLN A 142 49.60 20.06 -39.44
N LYS A 143 50.33 19.50 -38.45
CA LYS A 143 51.04 20.12 -37.31
C LYS A 143 50.59 21.51 -36.79
N ASN A 144 50.29 21.57 -35.49
CA ASN A 144 51.25 21.93 -34.42
C ASN A 144 50.64 21.44 -33.09
N ASP A 145 51.25 20.53 -32.33
CA ASP A 145 52.40 20.73 -31.40
C ASP A 145 51.97 21.59 -30.18
N GLU A 146 52.25 21.31 -28.89
CA GLU A 146 52.89 20.18 -28.19
C GLU A 146 52.59 20.27 -26.65
N ILE A 147 51.56 19.58 -26.12
CA ILE A 147 51.41 19.35 -24.66
C ILE A 147 50.80 17.95 -24.43
N PHE A 148 51.19 17.26 -23.34
CA PHE A 148 50.77 15.90 -22.94
C PHE A 148 51.37 14.71 -23.71
N ALA A 149 52.67 14.76 -24.03
CA ALA A 149 53.44 13.61 -24.52
C ALA A 149 54.73 13.29 -23.70
N LEU A 150 54.83 13.74 -22.44
CA LEU A 150 56.00 13.49 -21.57
C LEU A 150 55.62 13.05 -20.15
N LYS A 151 55.39 11.74 -19.96
CA LYS A 151 55.75 10.95 -18.75
C LYS A 151 55.32 9.48 -18.87
N ARG A 152 56.02 8.72 -19.71
CA ARG A 152 56.08 7.24 -19.69
C ARG A 152 57.46 6.76 -20.14
N SER A 153 58.37 6.69 -19.18
CA SER A 153 59.57 5.85 -19.17
C SER A 153 59.63 5.19 -17.80
N ASP A 154 60.35 4.07 -17.70
CA ASP A 154 60.59 3.30 -16.48
C ASP A 154 59.28 2.68 -15.90
N TYR A 155 59.03 1.37 -16.00
CA TYR A 155 59.95 0.22 -16.06
C TYR A 155 59.51 -0.85 -17.07
N SER A 156 60.49 -1.59 -17.61
CA SER A 156 60.29 -2.93 -18.18
C SER A 156 60.64 -3.99 -17.14
N THR A 157 60.02 -5.16 -17.23
CA THR A 157 60.41 -6.37 -16.47
C THR A 157 60.23 -7.60 -17.35
N ASP A 158 61.31 -8.01 -18.02
CA ASP A 158 61.40 -9.29 -18.73
C ASP A 158 61.62 -10.47 -17.75
N GLU A 159 61.38 -11.68 -18.24
CA GLU A 159 61.35 -12.92 -17.44
C GLU A 159 62.72 -13.37 -16.93
N TYR A 160 62.77 -14.03 -15.75
CA TYR A 160 63.87 -14.95 -15.40
C TYR A 160 63.41 -16.10 -14.49
N TYR A 161 63.72 -17.33 -14.91
CA TYR A 161 63.50 -18.56 -14.13
C TYR A 161 64.58 -18.75 -13.06
N ILE A 162 64.20 -19.05 -11.81
CA ILE A 162 65.10 -19.61 -10.77
C ILE A 162 64.46 -20.84 -10.10
N LYS A 163 65.31 -21.82 -9.73
CA LYS A 163 64.94 -23.18 -9.30
C LYS A 163 64.39 -23.24 -7.87
N LYS A 164 63.62 -24.31 -7.58
CA LYS A 164 63.42 -24.83 -6.22
C LYS A 164 64.78 -25.05 -5.53
N LYS A 165 64.90 -24.64 -4.27
CA LYS A 165 65.75 -25.32 -3.29
C LYS A 165 65.25 -25.14 -1.86
N ASP A 166 65.06 -26.28 -1.20
CA ASP A 166 65.04 -26.57 0.25
C ASP A 166 64.66 -25.43 1.23
N GLN A 167 63.47 -25.56 1.85
CA GLN A 167 63.19 -25.00 3.18
C GLN A 167 62.99 -26.14 4.18
N THR A 168 63.46 -25.92 5.42
CA THR A 168 63.63 -26.95 6.45
C THR A 168 62.31 -27.41 7.06
N VAL A 169 62.12 -28.74 7.14
CA VAL A 169 61.07 -29.34 7.96
C VAL A 169 61.40 -29.13 9.43
N ILE A 170 60.51 -28.45 10.16
CA ILE A 170 60.49 -28.45 11.63
C ILE A 170 59.24 -29.23 12.05
N SER A 171 59.45 -30.36 12.72
CA SER A 171 58.38 -31.29 13.10
C SER A 171 57.48 -30.73 14.20
N ALA A 172 56.18 -31.01 14.11
CA ALA A 172 55.21 -30.62 15.13
C ALA A 172 55.44 -31.38 16.46
N PRO A 173 55.30 -30.73 17.64
CA PRO A 173 55.37 -31.40 18.93
C PRO A 173 54.21 -32.40 19.10
N GLN A 174 54.52 -33.69 19.21
CA GLN A 174 53.56 -34.72 19.61
C GLN A 174 53.38 -34.69 21.13
N ILE A 175 52.19 -34.31 21.61
CA ILE A 175 51.79 -34.52 23.01
C ILE A 175 50.68 -35.58 23.03
N LYS A 176 50.95 -36.69 23.73
CA LYS A 176 50.01 -37.79 23.90
C LYS A 176 48.91 -37.44 24.90
N GLY A 177 47.69 -37.86 24.60
CA GLY A 177 46.74 -38.31 25.61
C GLY A 177 46.09 -37.23 26.49
N LYS A 178 45.22 -36.41 25.89
CA LYS A 178 43.95 -36.07 26.55
C LYS A 178 42.84 -35.82 25.53
N GLN A 179 41.62 -36.14 25.95
CA GLN A 179 40.38 -35.99 25.21
C GLN A 179 40.07 -34.48 25.06
N TRP A 180 39.65 -34.07 23.87
CA TRP A 180 39.15 -32.70 23.65
C TRP A 180 37.65 -32.69 23.94
N ASP A 181 37.23 -31.92 24.94
CA ASP A 181 35.85 -31.50 25.06
C ASP A 181 35.54 -30.47 23.97
N ASP A 182 34.46 -30.70 23.21
CA ASP A 182 33.99 -29.77 22.19
C ASP A 182 33.38 -28.54 22.86
N THR A 183 34.20 -27.51 23.05
CA THR A 183 33.77 -26.20 23.55
C THR A 183 33.34 -25.28 22.41
N THR A 184 32.45 -25.77 21.54
CA THR A 184 31.57 -24.94 20.68
C THR A 184 30.52 -24.17 21.51
N THR A 185 31.00 -23.47 22.54
CA THR A 185 30.24 -22.36 23.15
C THR A 185 30.06 -21.30 22.09
N THR A 186 28.85 -21.19 21.56
CA THR A 186 28.45 -20.12 20.65
C THR A 186 28.66 -18.77 21.32
N LYS A 187 29.78 -18.10 21.00
CA LYS A 187 29.89 -16.66 21.23
C LYS A 187 28.86 -15.97 20.37
N SER A 188 27.72 -15.66 20.99
CA SER A 188 26.78 -14.66 20.51
C SER A 188 27.55 -13.42 20.06
N ILE A 189 27.36 -13.03 18.80
CA ILE A 189 27.84 -11.73 18.33
C ILE A 189 27.02 -10.70 19.10
N GLU A 190 27.67 -9.95 19.99
CA GLU A 190 27.01 -8.88 20.74
C GLU A 190 26.55 -7.80 19.75
N GLU A 191 25.24 -7.59 19.69
CA GLU A 191 24.64 -6.52 18.91
C GLU A 191 25.15 -5.17 19.44
N VAL A 192 25.74 -4.35 18.57
CA VAL A 192 26.30 -3.04 18.96
C VAL A 192 25.15 -2.05 19.13
N VAL A 193 24.48 -2.13 20.27
CA VAL A 193 23.37 -1.24 20.64
C VAL A 193 23.89 0.19 20.82
N VAL A 194 23.66 1.04 19.83
CA VAL A 194 23.93 2.48 19.92
C VAL A 194 22.81 3.15 20.70
N THR A 195 22.83 3.02 22.04
CA THR A 195 21.88 3.70 22.93
C THR A 195 22.08 5.22 22.86
N SER A 196 21.14 5.92 22.25
CA SER A 196 21.11 7.38 22.16
C SER A 196 20.66 8.05 23.47
N LEU A 197 21.45 7.89 24.55
CA LEU A 197 21.67 8.83 25.67
C LEU A 197 22.36 8.15 26.89
N MET A 198 23.35 8.85 27.46
CA MET A 198 23.94 8.64 28.81
C MET A 198 24.72 7.34 29.13
N ALA A 199 25.96 7.21 28.62
CA ALA A 199 27.18 7.14 29.46
C ALA A 199 28.46 7.07 28.61
N THR A 200 29.54 7.74 29.04
CA THR A 200 30.85 7.69 28.36
C THR A 200 31.67 6.45 28.71
N LYS A 201 32.05 5.66 27.70
CA LYS A 201 33.24 4.78 27.73
C LYS A 201 34.16 5.12 26.56
N LYS A 202 35.46 4.80 26.71
CA LYS A 202 36.52 5.29 25.81
C LYS A 202 36.43 4.68 24.41
N ASN A 203 36.69 5.51 23.40
CA ASN A 203 36.75 5.12 21.99
C ASN A 203 37.77 4.00 21.75
N ALA A 204 37.32 2.91 21.12
CA ALA A 204 38.18 1.91 20.50
C ALA A 204 37.76 1.74 19.03
N ALA A 205 38.50 2.39 18.13
CA ALA A 205 38.50 2.22 16.68
C ALA A 205 37.17 1.79 16.00
N GLN A 206 36.29 2.76 15.73
CA GLN A 206 35.25 2.62 14.70
C GLN A 206 35.44 3.71 13.63
N SER A 207 35.20 3.38 12.36
CA SER A 207 35.82 4.06 11.22
C SER A 207 35.01 5.23 10.65
N SER A 208 35.66 6.40 10.60
CA SER A 208 35.52 7.46 9.57
C SER A 208 34.16 8.10 9.28
N ALA A 209 33.06 7.67 9.89
CA ALA A 209 31.69 8.03 9.48
C ALA A 209 31.18 9.38 10.02
N SER A 210 31.75 9.90 11.11
CA SER A 210 31.38 11.19 11.70
C SER A 210 32.57 12.15 11.87
N SER A 211 32.27 13.41 12.16
CA SER A 211 33.28 14.45 12.35
C SER A 211 32.84 15.42 13.45
N THR A 212 33.43 15.31 14.63
CA THR A 212 33.17 16.20 15.78
C THR A 212 33.95 17.51 15.66
N ILE A 213 33.31 18.65 15.92
CA ILE A 213 33.93 19.98 15.93
C ILE A 213 34.13 20.43 17.38
N GLN A 214 35.33 20.93 17.69
CA GLN A 214 35.70 21.32 19.06
C GLN A 214 34.97 22.61 19.49
N PRO A 215 34.34 22.66 20.69
CA PRO A 215 33.47 23.77 21.11
C PRO A 215 34.14 25.14 21.10
N ASN A 216 35.42 25.20 21.49
CA ASN A 216 36.20 26.44 21.51
C ASN A 216 36.34 27.07 20.11
N TYR A 217 36.33 26.26 19.04
CA TYR A 217 36.35 26.75 17.67
C TYR A 217 34.95 27.18 17.19
N ILE A 218 33.89 26.53 17.67
CA ILE A 218 32.51 26.96 17.37
C ILE A 218 32.27 28.34 17.96
N ALA A 219 32.64 28.54 19.23
CA ALA A 219 32.55 29.82 19.93
C ALA A 219 33.39 30.95 19.29
N SER A 220 34.49 30.63 18.58
CA SER A 220 35.35 31.63 17.95
C SER A 220 34.89 32.11 16.57
N ASN A 221 33.67 31.76 16.13
CA ASN A 221 33.12 32.13 14.81
C ASN A 221 31.86 32.99 14.95
N SER A 222 31.69 33.98 14.07
CA SER A 222 30.56 34.92 14.12
C SER A 222 29.18 34.28 13.86
N ASN A 223 29.17 33.08 13.26
CA ASN A 223 28.00 32.24 13.10
C ASN A 223 28.43 30.77 12.94
N ILE A 224 27.50 29.86 13.26
CA ILE A 224 27.76 28.42 13.28
C ILE A 224 28.00 27.86 11.88
N SER A 225 27.37 28.42 10.84
CA SER A 225 27.65 28.03 9.46
C SER A 225 29.13 28.22 9.11
N GLN A 226 29.75 29.34 9.48
CA GLN A 226 31.20 29.54 9.32
C GLN A 226 32.03 28.51 10.09
N ALA A 227 31.61 28.08 11.29
CA ALA A 227 32.34 27.06 12.07
C ALA A 227 32.38 25.66 11.40
N LEU A 228 31.42 25.35 10.52
CA LEU A 228 31.43 24.13 9.71
C LEU A 228 32.43 24.21 8.53
N ALA A 229 32.68 25.41 8.01
CA ALA A 229 33.46 25.62 6.79
C ALA A 229 34.92 25.17 6.96
N GLY A 230 35.41 24.34 6.04
CA GLY A 230 36.81 23.90 6.01
C GLY A 230 37.26 22.97 7.16
N ARG A 231 36.44 22.74 8.20
CA ARG A 231 36.76 21.83 9.31
C ARG A 231 36.28 20.41 9.10
N VAL A 232 35.14 20.23 8.43
CA VAL A 232 34.59 18.91 8.12
C VAL A 232 34.80 18.63 6.64
N ALA A 233 35.64 17.63 6.34
CA ALA A 233 35.90 17.21 4.97
C ALA A 233 34.59 16.91 4.24
N GLY A 234 34.39 17.57 3.09
CA GLY A 234 33.17 17.52 2.27
C GLY A 234 32.23 18.72 2.42
N ILE A 235 32.23 19.47 3.52
CA ILE A 235 31.28 20.59 3.68
C ILE A 235 31.63 21.75 2.73
N GLN A 236 30.62 22.19 1.97
CA GLN A 236 30.63 23.41 1.19
C GLN A 236 29.48 24.32 1.62
N ILE A 237 29.69 25.63 1.58
CA ILE A 237 28.67 26.64 1.88
C ILE A 237 28.51 27.52 0.63
N GLN A 238 27.31 27.52 0.05
CA GLN A 238 27.06 28.17 -1.23
C GLN A 238 26.68 29.64 -1.00
N ALA A 239 27.61 30.57 -1.27
CA ALA A 239 27.37 32.00 -1.10
C ALA A 239 26.41 32.56 -2.16
N TYR A 240 25.29 33.16 -1.75
CA TYR A 240 24.35 33.80 -2.67
C TYR A 240 24.77 35.25 -2.99
N GLY A 241 25.16 35.51 -4.24
CA GLY A 241 25.43 36.85 -4.75
C GLY A 241 24.13 37.60 -5.06
N SER A 242 23.76 38.58 -4.25
CA SER A 242 22.59 39.44 -4.51
C SER A 242 22.89 40.43 -5.63
N GLN A 243 22.33 40.22 -6.83
CA GLN A 243 22.26 41.25 -7.87
C GLN A 243 21.27 42.35 -7.47
N ARG A 244 21.71 43.27 -6.60
CA ARG A 244 21.07 44.58 -6.51
C ARG A 244 21.33 45.34 -7.81
N ARG A 245 20.33 45.33 -8.73
CA ARG A 245 20.27 46.18 -9.93
C ARG A 245 20.23 47.66 -9.55
N ASN A 246 21.39 48.23 -9.21
CA ASN A 246 21.55 49.68 -9.10
C ASN A 246 21.68 50.25 -10.52
N ARG A 247 20.64 50.94 -11.02
CA ARG A 247 20.52 51.33 -12.44
C ARG A 247 21.59 52.33 -12.91
N ASN A 248 22.30 53.00 -11.99
CA ASN A 248 23.25 54.06 -12.31
C ASN A 248 24.73 53.71 -11.98
N ALA A 249 25.07 52.41 -11.91
CA ALA A 249 26.46 51.95 -11.78
C ALA A 249 27.06 51.60 -13.16
N MET A 250 28.14 52.27 -13.54
CA MET A 250 28.71 52.24 -14.90
C MET A 250 29.69 51.06 -15.12
N ALA A 251 29.47 50.32 -16.20
CA ALA A 251 30.40 49.38 -16.85
C ALA A 251 31.24 48.42 -15.96
N ASN A 252 30.79 47.17 -15.81
CA ASN A 252 31.65 46.07 -15.34
C ASN A 252 32.82 45.84 -16.33
N LYS A 253 34.07 46.02 -15.88
CA LYS A 253 35.23 45.45 -16.58
C LYS A 253 35.25 43.93 -16.39
N PRO A 254 35.54 43.12 -17.43
CA PRO A 254 35.85 41.71 -17.23
C PRO A 254 37.14 41.57 -16.40
N GLY A 255 37.09 40.81 -15.31
CA GLY A 255 38.25 40.49 -14.47
C GLY A 255 38.08 40.70 -12.95
N THR A 256 37.07 41.46 -12.49
CA THR A 256 36.80 41.59 -11.04
C THR A 256 36.10 40.34 -10.48
N PRO A 257 36.67 39.65 -9.48
CA PRO A 257 36.03 38.48 -8.89
C PRO A 257 34.77 38.85 -8.10
N ASN A 258 33.71 38.04 -8.25
CA ASN A 258 32.42 38.26 -7.61
C ASN A 258 32.46 37.79 -6.14
N ILE A 259 32.80 38.68 -5.21
CA ILE A 259 32.88 38.37 -3.78
C ILE A 259 31.46 38.24 -3.20
N GLY A 260 30.93 37.01 -3.21
CA GLY A 260 29.65 36.67 -2.58
C GLY A 260 29.75 36.71 -1.06
N TYR A 261 28.80 37.37 -0.41
CA TYR A 261 28.77 37.51 1.05
C TYR A 261 28.35 36.21 1.74
N LEU A 262 29.07 35.82 2.79
CA LEU A 262 28.67 34.73 3.68
C LEU A 262 27.69 35.25 4.74
N ASN A 263 26.44 34.78 4.69
CA ASN A 263 25.42 35.02 5.72
C ASN A 263 24.82 33.69 6.23
N ASN A 264 24.06 33.76 7.33
CA ASN A 264 23.56 32.56 8.03
C ASN A 264 22.56 31.71 7.19
N ASN A 265 22.01 32.26 6.09
CA ASN A 265 21.00 31.61 5.25
C ASN A 265 21.59 30.88 4.02
N ASN A 266 22.91 30.93 3.79
CA ASN A 266 23.56 30.26 2.65
C ASN A 266 23.50 28.72 2.75
N PRO A 267 23.09 27.99 1.68
CA PRO A 267 23.00 26.53 1.67
C PRO A 267 24.24 25.81 2.18
N ILE A 268 24.04 24.78 3.00
CA ILE A 268 25.10 23.90 3.52
C ILE A 268 24.97 22.57 2.78
N VAL A 269 26.06 22.11 2.16
CA VAL A 269 26.07 20.90 1.31
C VAL A 269 27.22 19.98 1.74
N ILE A 270 26.98 18.67 1.84
CA ILE A 270 27.99 17.69 2.23
C ILE A 270 28.44 16.88 1.00
N ARG A 271 29.54 17.34 0.38
CA ARG A 271 30.12 16.78 -0.85
C ARG A 271 30.70 15.38 -0.59
N GLY A 272 30.32 14.42 -1.42
CA GLY A 272 30.72 13.01 -1.34
C GLY A 272 29.53 12.04 -1.40
N MET A 273 28.33 12.53 -1.08
CA MET A 273 27.07 11.82 -1.25
C MET A 273 26.35 12.37 -2.50
N LYS A 274 25.80 11.50 -3.35
CA LYS A 274 25.17 11.90 -4.62
C LYS A 274 23.69 12.22 -4.42
N SER A 275 23.34 13.49 -4.60
CA SER A 275 22.02 13.89 -5.13
C SER A 275 22.26 14.77 -6.36
N LEU A 276 21.49 14.55 -7.42
CA LEU A 276 21.64 15.21 -8.73
C LEU A 276 20.51 16.21 -9.02
N ASP A 277 19.87 16.75 -7.98
CA ASP A 277 18.97 17.91 -8.08
C ASP A 277 19.08 18.83 -6.84
N SER A 278 18.31 19.90 -6.84
CA SER A 278 18.70 21.26 -6.44
C SER A 278 18.46 21.62 -4.96
N LYS A 279 18.28 20.63 -4.07
CA LYS A 279 18.15 20.82 -2.61
C LYS A 279 18.95 19.79 -1.81
N ASN A 280 20.27 19.83 -1.95
CA ASN A 280 21.21 18.94 -1.27
C ASN A 280 21.62 19.47 0.13
N GLU A 281 20.63 19.71 1.00
CA GLU A 281 20.86 20.13 2.41
C GLU A 281 20.81 18.94 3.38
N PRO A 282 21.66 18.91 4.43
CA PRO A 282 21.65 17.87 5.46
C PRO A 282 20.52 18.05 6.48
N LEU A 283 20.12 16.95 7.14
CA LEU A 283 19.22 16.99 8.30
C LEU A 283 19.92 17.68 9.48
N ILE A 284 19.18 18.42 10.30
CA ILE A 284 19.71 19.07 11.50
C ILE A 284 18.96 18.57 12.74
N VAL A 285 19.72 18.20 13.77
CA VAL A 285 19.21 17.69 15.04
C VAL A 285 19.82 18.51 16.17
N VAL A 286 19.01 19.14 17.01
CA VAL A 286 19.47 19.93 18.16
C VAL A 286 18.91 19.33 19.45
N ASN A 287 19.79 18.95 20.37
CA ASN A 287 19.45 18.30 21.64
C ASN A 287 18.56 17.04 21.51
N GLY A 288 18.64 16.35 20.36
CA GLY A 288 17.84 15.16 20.04
C GLY A 288 16.55 15.43 19.26
N LYS A 289 16.09 16.68 19.14
CA LYS A 289 14.94 17.07 18.33
C LYS A 289 15.39 17.44 16.90
N VAL A 290 14.66 17.00 15.88
CA VAL A 290 14.88 17.47 14.50
C VAL A 290 14.44 18.93 14.40
N GLU A 291 15.32 19.81 13.91
CA GLU A 291 15.09 21.24 13.87
C GLU A 291 15.32 21.83 12.48
N GLY A 292 14.58 22.90 12.16
CA GLY A 292 14.67 23.55 10.86
C GLY A 292 15.96 24.34 10.65
N ARG A 293 16.38 24.52 9.39
CA ARG A 293 17.52 25.36 9.00
C ARG A 293 17.52 26.73 9.70
N ASN A 294 16.35 27.38 9.76
CA ASN A 294 16.18 28.70 10.39
C ASN A 294 16.50 28.70 11.90
N TYR A 295 16.23 27.60 12.60
CA TYR A 295 16.57 27.42 14.02
C TYR A 295 18.09 27.29 14.19
N PHE A 296 18.73 26.45 13.37
CA PHE A 296 20.19 26.28 13.38
C PHE A 296 20.94 27.60 13.17
N SER A 297 20.47 28.44 12.25
CA SER A 297 21.06 29.76 11.95
C SER A 297 20.88 30.81 13.06
N THR A 298 20.07 30.57 14.08
CA THR A 298 19.86 31.46 15.25
C THR A 298 20.48 30.96 16.54
N LEU A 299 21.08 29.75 16.54
CA LEU A 299 21.80 29.24 17.69
C LEU A 299 23.05 30.09 18.01
N ASP A 300 23.32 30.23 19.29
CA ASP A 300 24.43 30.98 19.85
C ASP A 300 25.71 30.10 19.85
N PRO A 301 26.79 30.47 19.13
CA PRO A 301 27.99 29.64 19.02
C PRO A 301 28.68 29.38 20.37
N GLU A 302 28.62 30.33 21.31
CA GLU A 302 29.21 30.16 22.65
C GLU A 302 28.43 29.14 23.49
N LYS A 303 27.15 28.91 23.17
CA LYS A 303 26.27 27.99 23.91
C LYS A 303 26.23 26.58 23.36
N ILE A 304 27.06 26.24 22.38
CA ILE A 304 27.20 24.86 21.90
C ILE A 304 28.16 24.06 22.82
N GLU A 305 27.70 22.90 23.28
CA GLU A 305 28.46 21.93 24.07
C GLU A 305 29.23 20.97 23.15
N SER A 306 28.62 20.54 22.04
CA SER A 306 29.28 19.78 20.99
C SER A 306 28.54 19.90 19.65
N MET A 307 29.26 19.69 18.55
CA MET A 307 28.68 19.53 17.23
C MET A 307 29.35 18.35 16.51
N GLU A 308 28.54 17.52 15.88
CA GLU A 308 28.98 16.32 15.16
C GLU A 308 28.27 16.26 13.80
N VAL A 309 29.04 15.97 12.75
CA VAL A 309 28.50 15.78 11.39
C VAL A 309 28.64 14.32 10.99
N VAL A 310 27.52 13.61 10.92
CA VAL A 310 27.42 12.20 10.51
C VAL A 310 27.19 12.14 8.99
N LYS A 311 27.87 11.20 8.31
CA LYS A 311 27.88 11.10 6.84
C LYS A 311 27.64 9.66 6.37
N GLY A 312 27.39 9.52 5.07
CA GLY A 312 27.32 8.22 4.41
C GLY A 312 26.21 7.33 4.96
N ALA A 313 26.42 6.01 4.88
CA ALA A 313 25.48 5.02 5.42
C ALA A 313 25.22 5.17 6.92
N GLY A 314 26.16 5.73 7.71
CA GLY A 314 25.95 5.99 9.14
C GLY A 314 24.87 7.04 9.42
N ALA A 315 24.73 8.04 8.55
CA ALA A 315 23.66 9.03 8.64
C ALA A 315 22.29 8.41 8.29
N SER A 316 22.23 7.61 7.22
CA SER A 316 21.01 6.90 6.82
C SER A 316 20.60 5.79 7.79
N ALA A 317 21.55 5.14 8.47
CA ALA A 317 21.26 4.11 9.48
C ALA A 317 20.65 4.68 10.76
N LEU A 318 21.01 5.91 11.14
CA LEU A 318 20.50 6.59 12.34
C LEU A 318 19.24 7.45 12.07
N TYR A 319 19.08 7.98 10.85
CA TYR A 319 18.04 8.97 10.52
C TYR A 319 17.29 8.68 9.20
N GLY A 320 17.36 7.44 8.70
CA GLY A 320 16.60 6.97 7.54
C GLY A 320 16.86 7.73 6.25
N SER A 321 15.83 7.85 5.41
CA SER A 321 15.87 8.59 4.14
C SER A 321 16.22 10.08 4.32
N ARG A 322 15.87 10.68 5.46
CA ARG A 322 16.21 12.08 5.79
C ARG A 322 17.72 12.26 6.06
N GLY A 323 18.43 11.19 6.44
CA GLY A 323 19.89 11.18 6.62
C GLY A 323 20.72 11.06 5.33
N VAL A 324 20.08 10.91 4.15
CA VAL A 324 20.77 10.63 2.87
C VAL A 324 21.63 11.79 2.34
N ASN A 325 21.45 13.02 2.85
CA ASN A 325 22.34 14.16 2.58
C ASN A 325 23.35 14.41 3.71
N GLY A 326 23.44 13.49 4.69
CA GLY A 326 24.17 13.66 5.94
C GLY A 326 23.34 14.36 7.03
N VAL A 327 23.85 14.35 8.27
CA VAL A 327 23.15 14.85 9.47
C VAL A 327 24.10 15.70 10.31
N ILE A 328 23.64 16.86 10.77
CA ILE A 328 24.36 17.74 11.71
C ILE A 328 23.67 17.65 13.07
N VAL A 329 24.34 17.02 14.03
CA VAL A 329 23.88 16.89 15.42
C VAL A 329 24.55 17.98 16.26
N VAL A 330 23.74 18.75 17.00
CA VAL A 330 24.18 19.82 17.89
C VAL A 330 23.67 19.56 19.30
N LYS A 331 24.55 19.69 20.28
CA LYS A 331 24.20 19.69 21.70
C LYS A 331 24.48 21.07 22.28
N THR A 332 23.51 21.68 22.97
CA THR A 332 23.68 22.99 23.61
C THR A 332 23.93 22.87 25.10
N LYS A 333 24.79 23.74 25.65
CA LYS A 333 24.95 23.96 27.09
C LYS A 333 23.58 24.31 27.72
N ARG A 334 23.39 23.99 28.99
CA ARG A 334 22.12 24.18 29.72
C ARG A 334 21.55 25.60 29.55
N LEU A 335 20.47 25.72 28.78
CA LEU A 335 19.75 26.98 28.53
C LEU A 335 19.13 27.55 29.82
N SER A 336 19.16 28.88 29.99
CA SER A 336 18.51 29.51 31.14
C SER A 336 16.97 29.49 31.04
N ARG A 337 16.27 29.61 32.18
CA ARG A 337 14.80 29.73 32.22
C ARG A 337 14.26 30.92 31.40
N LYS A 338 15.06 31.99 31.24
CA LYS A 338 14.71 33.18 30.44
C LYS A 338 14.85 32.92 28.94
N GLU A 339 15.86 32.15 28.54
CA GLU A 339 16.06 31.73 27.16
C GLU A 339 15.04 30.66 26.75
N LYS A 340 14.75 29.66 27.61
CA LYS A 340 13.71 28.66 27.30
C LYS A 340 12.37 29.33 27.00
N ARG A 341 11.94 30.30 27.82
CA ARG A 341 10.73 31.12 27.57
C ARG A 341 10.80 31.99 26.30
N ARG A 342 11.99 32.40 25.86
CA ARG A 342 12.18 33.12 24.59
C ARG A 342 12.08 32.17 23.39
N MET A 343 12.62 30.96 23.51
CA MET A 343 12.49 29.90 22.50
C MET A 343 11.03 29.42 22.42
N GLU A 344 10.37 29.13 23.53
CA GLU A 344 8.95 28.75 23.60
C GLU A 344 8.04 29.80 22.93
N LYS A 345 8.27 31.10 23.17
CA LYS A 345 7.56 32.18 22.45
C LYS A 345 7.92 32.29 20.97
N MET A 346 9.17 32.03 20.59
CA MET A 346 9.57 32.04 19.19
C MET A 346 8.98 30.85 18.43
N GLU A 347 8.91 29.68 19.06
CA GLU A 347 8.28 28.46 18.56
C GLU A 347 6.76 28.65 18.38
N GLN A 348 6.09 29.33 19.31
CA GLN A 348 4.71 29.79 19.14
C GLN A 348 4.56 30.75 17.94
N THR A 349 5.51 31.68 17.74
CA THR A 349 5.48 32.65 16.62
C THR A 349 5.77 31.97 15.27
N ILE A 350 6.65 30.96 15.24
CA ILE A 350 6.95 30.16 14.05
C ILE A 350 5.80 29.21 13.72
N ASN A 351 5.09 28.67 14.72
CA ASN A 351 3.89 27.84 14.50
C ASN A 351 2.70 28.64 13.93
N GLN A 352 2.66 29.97 14.08
CA GLN A 352 1.72 30.82 13.31
C GLN A 352 2.11 30.94 11.82
N TYR A 353 3.36 30.64 11.47
CA TYR A 353 3.87 30.57 10.10
C TYR A 353 4.31 29.14 9.76
N LYS A 354 3.41 28.16 9.96
CA LYS A 354 3.48 26.90 9.22
C LYS A 354 3.62 27.27 7.72
N PRO A 355 4.62 26.75 6.97
CA PRO A 355 4.36 26.56 5.55
C PRO A 355 3.11 25.67 5.45
N ASN A 356 2.20 25.96 4.52
CA ASN A 356 0.97 25.18 4.38
C ASN A 356 1.32 23.68 4.49
N PRO A 357 0.61 22.88 5.32
CA PRO A 357 0.73 21.44 5.17
C PRO A 357 0.49 21.13 3.69
N VAL A 358 1.30 20.22 3.14
CA VAL A 358 0.95 19.57 1.87
C VAL A 358 -0.48 19.09 2.07
N SER A 359 -1.43 19.63 1.30
CA SER A 359 -2.82 19.63 1.77
C SER A 359 -3.26 18.20 2.03
N ASP A 360 -3.55 17.90 3.30
CA ASP A 360 -3.95 16.57 3.76
C ASP A 360 -5.37 16.31 3.25
N ASN A 361 -5.46 16.04 1.96
CA ASN A 361 -6.62 15.53 1.27
C ASN A 361 -6.81 14.03 1.62
N GLU A 362 -6.19 13.52 2.68
CA GLU A 362 -6.36 12.16 3.18
C GLU A 362 -7.70 12.05 3.92
N GLY A 363 -8.77 11.92 3.14
CA GLY A 363 -10.09 11.55 3.65
C GLY A 363 -10.07 10.12 4.20
N TYR A 364 -10.57 9.95 5.42
CA TYR A 364 -10.82 8.66 6.05
C TYR A 364 -12.28 8.61 6.49
N ASP A 365 -13.05 7.67 5.95
CA ASP A 365 -14.42 7.44 6.38
C ASP A 365 -14.45 7.01 7.86
N GLU A 366 -15.33 7.63 8.64
CA GLU A 366 -15.60 7.20 10.01
C GLU A 366 -16.43 5.92 9.99
N PHE A 367 -15.96 4.90 10.70
CA PHE A 367 -16.60 3.59 10.80
C PHE A 367 -16.72 3.18 12.27
N VAL A 368 -17.69 2.32 12.56
CA VAL A 368 -18.01 1.86 13.93
C VAL A 368 -17.30 0.54 14.19
N GLU A 369 -16.52 0.46 15.27
CA GLU A 369 -15.85 -0.77 15.71
C GLU A 369 -16.88 -1.88 15.99
N ASN A 370 -16.56 -3.12 15.59
CA ASN A 370 -17.44 -4.27 15.78
C ASN A 370 -17.79 -4.47 17.29
N PRO A 371 -19.08 -4.41 17.67
CA PRO A 371 -19.52 -4.57 19.06
C PRO A 371 -19.50 -6.04 19.49
N PHE A 372 -19.65 -6.24 20.79
CA PHE A 372 -19.94 -7.56 21.36
C PHE A 372 -21.37 -8.02 21.03
N GLU A 373 -21.50 -9.16 20.35
CA GLU A 373 -22.76 -9.79 19.96
C GLU A 373 -23.14 -10.86 21.01
N LEU A 374 -24.40 -10.96 21.44
CA LEU A 374 -24.83 -12.02 22.38
C LEU A 374 -25.10 -13.34 21.65
N THR A 375 -24.36 -14.40 22.01
CA THR A 375 -24.40 -15.70 21.31
C THR A 375 -25.78 -16.36 21.36
N LYS A 376 -26.58 -16.13 22.41
CA LYS A 376 -27.97 -16.61 22.52
C LYS A 376 -28.93 -16.03 21.48
N ASN A 377 -28.61 -14.84 20.99
CA ASN A 377 -29.46 -14.05 20.08
C ASN A 377 -28.92 -14.11 18.65
N GLN A 378 -27.59 -14.04 18.51
CA GLN A 378 -26.87 -14.08 17.24
C GLN A 378 -25.66 -15.04 17.36
N PRO A 379 -25.87 -16.36 17.24
CA PRO A 379 -24.76 -17.34 17.30
C PRO A 379 -23.88 -17.34 16.05
N LEU A 380 -24.38 -16.77 14.94
CA LEU A 380 -23.71 -16.72 13.64
C LEU A 380 -23.03 -15.37 13.37
N SER A 381 -21.79 -15.43 12.91
CA SER A 381 -21.01 -14.30 12.42
C SER A 381 -20.45 -14.62 11.03
N THR A 382 -20.73 -13.79 10.03
CA THR A 382 -20.34 -14.00 8.63
C THR A 382 -19.51 -12.82 8.10
N PHE A 383 -18.45 -13.08 7.33
CA PHE A 383 -17.61 -12.06 6.71
C PHE A 383 -16.93 -12.58 5.43
N SER A 384 -16.54 -11.67 4.54
CA SER A 384 -15.65 -11.99 3.41
C SER A 384 -14.18 -11.98 3.85
N ILE A 385 -13.36 -12.78 3.20
CA ILE A 385 -11.91 -12.89 3.46
C ILE A 385 -11.08 -11.74 2.85
N ASP A 386 -11.75 -10.72 2.33
CA ASP A 386 -11.20 -9.76 1.38
C ASP A 386 -10.44 -8.67 2.14
N VAL A 387 -9.12 -8.78 2.19
CA VAL A 387 -8.28 -7.98 3.10
C VAL A 387 -7.04 -7.44 2.40
N ASP A 388 -6.95 -6.13 2.41
CA ASP A 388 -5.86 -5.33 1.85
C ASP A 388 -4.66 -5.23 2.80
N ASN A 389 -3.66 -4.43 2.39
CA ASN A 389 -2.43 -4.20 3.14
C ASN A 389 -2.07 -2.71 3.24
N ALA A 390 -2.90 -1.83 2.68
CA ALA A 390 -2.61 -0.42 2.49
C ALA A 390 -2.61 0.37 3.81
N ALA A 391 -3.56 0.09 4.70
CA ALA A 391 -3.66 0.78 5.99
C ALA A 391 -2.40 0.56 6.85
N TYR A 392 -1.82 -0.64 6.87
CA TYR A 392 -0.56 -0.87 7.61
C TYR A 392 0.61 -0.06 7.02
N SER A 393 0.79 -0.10 5.70
CA SER A 393 1.85 0.69 5.04
C SER A 393 1.66 2.20 5.23
N ASN A 394 0.41 2.66 5.28
CA ASN A 394 0.07 4.05 5.59
C ASN A 394 0.37 4.41 7.06
N ILE A 395 -0.04 3.59 8.04
CA ILE A 395 0.30 3.75 9.47
C ILE A 395 1.82 3.76 9.65
N ARG A 396 2.55 2.84 9.00
CA ARG A 396 4.02 2.81 9.00
C ARG A 396 4.60 4.13 8.49
N ARG A 397 4.14 4.60 7.32
CA ARG A 397 4.54 5.88 6.72
C ARG A 397 4.32 7.06 7.67
N MET A 398 3.16 7.15 8.31
CA MET A 398 2.84 8.21 9.29
C MET A 398 3.81 8.20 10.48
N ILE A 399 3.94 7.05 11.15
CA ILE A 399 4.80 6.92 12.34
C ILE A 399 6.26 7.20 11.99
N ASN A 400 6.78 6.61 10.90
CA ASN A 400 8.15 6.84 10.44
C ASN A 400 8.43 8.29 10.02
N ASN A 401 7.38 9.05 9.64
CA ASN A 401 7.51 10.48 9.34
C ASN A 401 7.48 11.38 10.58
N GLY A 402 7.04 10.89 11.74
CA GLY A 402 6.71 11.69 12.92
C GLY A 402 5.31 12.33 12.86
N GLN A 403 4.40 11.79 12.05
CA GLN A 403 3.01 12.23 11.97
C GLN A 403 2.15 11.51 13.03
N ALA A 404 1.05 12.12 13.45
CA ALA A 404 0.02 11.43 14.20
C ALA A 404 -0.72 10.44 13.30
N VAL A 405 -1.13 9.30 13.84
CA VAL A 405 -2.00 8.34 13.16
C VAL A 405 -3.45 8.76 13.38
N ASP A 406 -4.24 8.88 12.30
CA ASP A 406 -5.68 9.07 12.43
C ASP A 406 -6.34 7.76 12.88
N LYS A 407 -7.29 7.82 13.83
CA LYS A 407 -8.03 6.63 14.28
C LYS A 407 -8.84 5.98 13.15
N ASN A 408 -9.32 6.78 12.19
CA ASN A 408 -10.07 6.32 11.03
C ASN A 408 -9.16 5.73 9.93
N ALA A 409 -7.84 5.86 10.04
CA ALA A 409 -6.87 5.15 9.19
C ALA A 409 -6.65 3.69 9.60
N VAL A 410 -7.11 3.29 10.80
CA VAL A 410 -6.74 2.00 11.41
C VAL A 410 -7.70 0.87 11.01
N ARG A 411 -7.35 0.12 9.96
CA ARG A 411 -7.96 -1.19 9.62
C ARG A 411 -7.15 -2.31 10.26
N ILE A 412 -7.70 -2.97 11.27
CA ILE A 412 -6.95 -3.91 12.12
C ILE A 412 -6.73 -5.25 11.41
N GLU A 413 -7.69 -5.65 10.58
CA GLU A 413 -7.63 -6.76 9.63
C GLU A 413 -6.44 -6.62 8.68
N GLU A 414 -6.23 -5.46 8.06
CA GLU A 414 -5.07 -5.20 7.19
C GLU A 414 -3.77 -5.22 7.98
N MET A 415 -3.74 -4.62 9.18
CA MET A 415 -2.56 -4.67 10.06
C MET A 415 -2.17 -6.12 10.38
N ILE A 416 -3.13 -6.99 10.70
CA ILE A 416 -2.86 -8.41 10.98
C ILE A 416 -2.36 -9.12 9.71
N ASN A 417 -3.05 -8.95 8.58
CA ASN A 417 -2.79 -9.70 7.34
C ASN A 417 -1.59 -9.21 6.52
N TYR A 418 -1.08 -8.02 6.85
CA TYR A 418 0.23 -7.55 6.41
C TYR A 418 1.35 -8.56 6.69
N PHE A 419 1.24 -9.35 7.76
CA PHE A 419 2.26 -10.30 8.18
C PHE A 419 1.92 -11.72 7.74
N LYS A 420 2.95 -12.48 7.32
CA LYS A 420 2.81 -13.93 7.10
C LYS A 420 2.82 -14.69 8.43
N TYR A 421 1.96 -15.70 8.48
CA TYR A 421 1.86 -16.68 9.56
C TYR A 421 2.05 -18.09 9.00
N THR A 422 2.41 -19.04 9.87
CA THR A 422 2.88 -20.37 9.51
C THR A 422 1.74 -21.36 9.66
N TYR A 423 0.97 -21.54 8.59
CA TYR A 423 -0.19 -22.43 8.58
C TYR A 423 0.09 -23.73 7.79
N PRO A 424 -0.34 -24.90 8.30
CA PRO A 424 -0.33 -26.15 7.56
C PRO A 424 -0.97 -26.04 6.17
N GLN A 425 -0.30 -26.56 5.14
CA GLN A 425 -0.88 -26.63 3.79
C GLN A 425 -2.11 -27.57 3.75
N PRO A 426 -3.07 -27.32 2.84
CA PRO A 426 -4.24 -28.18 2.66
C PRO A 426 -3.90 -29.64 2.34
N LYS A 427 -4.80 -30.52 2.73
CA LYS A 427 -4.76 -31.97 2.48
C LYS A 427 -5.82 -32.36 1.44
N ASN A 428 -5.91 -33.64 1.10
CA ASN A 428 -7.07 -34.26 0.41
C ASN A 428 -7.56 -33.59 -0.90
N ASN A 429 -6.67 -32.88 -1.61
CA ASN A 429 -6.98 -32.04 -2.78
C ASN A 429 -7.87 -30.81 -2.53
N ASP A 430 -8.13 -30.44 -1.29
CA ASP A 430 -8.75 -29.16 -0.97
C ASP A 430 -7.84 -27.98 -1.36
N PRO A 431 -8.40 -26.81 -1.71
CA PRO A 431 -7.63 -25.61 -2.00
C PRO A 431 -7.21 -24.84 -0.74
N PHE A 432 -7.81 -25.09 0.43
CA PHE A 432 -7.53 -24.36 1.67
C PHE A 432 -7.48 -25.27 2.90
N SER A 433 -6.66 -24.93 3.89
CA SER A 433 -6.80 -25.43 5.26
C SER A 433 -7.38 -24.33 6.17
N VAL A 434 -8.18 -24.74 7.15
CA VAL A 434 -8.70 -23.88 8.23
C VAL A 434 -7.98 -24.27 9.52
N ASN A 435 -7.33 -23.32 10.17
CA ASN A 435 -6.47 -23.56 11.33
C ASN A 435 -6.91 -22.66 12.49
N THR A 436 -7.10 -23.20 13.68
CA THR A 436 -7.66 -22.45 14.82
C THR A 436 -6.82 -22.59 16.08
N GLU A 437 -6.69 -21.50 16.85
CA GLU A 437 -5.94 -21.47 18.11
C GLU A 437 -6.66 -20.56 19.11
N TYR A 438 -6.81 -21.00 20.36
CA TYR A 438 -7.67 -20.36 21.37
C TYR A 438 -6.92 -20.17 22.69
N SER A 439 -6.82 -18.92 23.15
CA SER A 439 -6.03 -18.56 24.33
C SER A 439 -6.59 -17.33 25.06
N ASP A 440 -5.89 -16.81 26.08
CA ASP A 440 -6.28 -15.59 26.80
C ASP A 440 -6.17 -14.35 25.89
N ALA A 441 -7.11 -13.41 26.01
CA ALA A 441 -6.98 -12.09 25.38
C ALA A 441 -5.95 -11.24 26.18
N PRO A 442 -5.03 -10.50 25.53
CA PRO A 442 -4.01 -9.76 26.25
C PRO A 442 -4.50 -8.40 26.79
N TRP A 443 -5.52 -7.82 26.16
CA TRP A 443 -5.99 -6.45 26.44
C TRP A 443 -7.19 -6.35 27.39
N ASN A 444 -7.92 -7.45 27.59
CA ASN A 444 -9.03 -7.57 28.54
C ASN A 444 -8.82 -8.83 29.41
N PRO A 445 -8.69 -8.71 30.74
CA PRO A 445 -8.68 -9.85 31.65
C PRO A 445 -9.94 -10.72 31.52
N ASP A 446 -9.81 -12.01 31.83
CA ASP A 446 -10.85 -13.06 31.78
C ASP A 446 -11.53 -13.30 30.41
N HIS A 447 -11.31 -12.42 29.43
CA HIS A 447 -11.65 -12.61 28.03
C HIS A 447 -10.67 -13.57 27.34
N LYS A 448 -11.14 -14.18 26.26
CA LYS A 448 -10.39 -15.11 25.42
C LYS A 448 -10.30 -14.60 23.99
N LEU A 449 -9.32 -15.10 23.25
CA LEU A 449 -9.08 -14.73 21.86
C LEU A 449 -8.95 -16.01 21.02
N LEU A 450 -9.77 -16.11 19.97
CA LEU A 450 -9.77 -17.19 18.98
C LEU A 450 -9.16 -16.66 17.68
N LYS A 451 -8.00 -17.20 17.30
CA LYS A 451 -7.38 -16.96 15.99
C LYS A 451 -7.88 -18.01 15.00
N ILE A 452 -8.28 -17.55 13.82
CA ILE A 452 -8.67 -18.39 12.68
C ILE A 452 -7.77 -18.01 11.50
N GLY A 453 -7.01 -18.99 11.00
CA GLY A 453 -6.01 -18.83 9.95
C GLY A 453 -6.29 -19.72 8.76
N LEU A 454 -6.50 -19.13 7.59
CA LEU A 454 -6.61 -19.80 6.31
C LEU A 454 -5.25 -19.90 5.62
N GLN A 455 -5.00 -21.04 4.96
CA GLN A 455 -3.85 -21.23 4.07
C GLN A 455 -4.33 -21.71 2.71
N GLY A 456 -4.20 -20.86 1.70
CA GLY A 456 -4.32 -21.25 0.29
C GLY A 456 -3.21 -22.20 -0.12
N LYS A 457 -3.56 -23.20 -0.92
CA LYS A 457 -2.62 -24.17 -1.51
C LYS A 457 -1.52 -23.45 -2.29
N ASN A 458 -0.28 -23.68 -1.91
CA ASN A 458 0.89 -23.20 -2.64
C ASN A 458 1.08 -24.01 -3.93
N ILE A 459 1.11 -23.33 -5.08
CA ILE A 459 1.36 -23.90 -6.40
C ILE A 459 2.73 -23.40 -6.85
N ALA A 460 3.62 -24.33 -7.16
CA ALA A 460 4.99 -24.01 -7.55
C ALA A 460 5.04 -23.23 -8.88
N MET A 461 5.98 -22.28 -8.97
CA MET A 461 6.13 -21.32 -10.08
C MET A 461 6.25 -21.95 -11.48
N ASP A 462 6.74 -23.19 -11.57
CA ASP A 462 6.83 -23.98 -12.80
C ASP A 462 5.45 -24.40 -13.36
N LYS A 463 4.42 -24.42 -12.51
CA LYS A 463 3.06 -24.90 -12.83
C LYS A 463 2.04 -23.77 -13.01
N LEU A 464 2.41 -22.53 -12.72
CA LEU A 464 1.55 -21.37 -12.99
C LEU A 464 1.47 -21.13 -14.52
N PRO A 465 0.31 -20.71 -15.06
CA PRO A 465 0.19 -20.35 -16.48
C PRO A 465 1.16 -19.23 -16.90
N ALA A 466 1.47 -19.14 -18.19
CA ALA A 466 2.29 -18.03 -18.73
C ALA A 466 1.55 -16.69 -18.59
N SER A 467 2.29 -15.63 -18.25
CA SER A 467 1.75 -14.30 -17.98
C SER A 467 2.06 -13.30 -19.09
N ASN A 468 1.07 -12.49 -19.45
CA ASN A 468 1.19 -11.32 -20.32
C ASN A 468 0.84 -10.07 -19.50
N LEU A 469 1.87 -9.34 -19.08
CA LEU A 469 1.74 -8.17 -18.21
C LEU A 469 1.92 -6.90 -19.05
N VAL A 470 0.92 -6.02 -19.08
CA VAL A 470 1.05 -4.69 -19.67
C VAL A 470 1.14 -3.67 -18.55
N PHE A 471 2.34 -3.13 -18.36
CA PHE A 471 2.60 -2.07 -17.39
C PHE A 471 2.04 -0.76 -17.94
N LEU A 472 1.12 -0.12 -17.22
CA LEU A 472 0.60 1.20 -17.49
C LEU A 472 1.17 2.18 -16.46
N ILE A 473 2.20 2.92 -16.86
CA ILE A 473 3.04 3.71 -15.95
C ILE A 473 2.73 5.20 -16.09
N ASP A 474 2.41 5.82 -14.97
CA ASP A 474 2.34 7.27 -14.83
C ASP A 474 3.75 7.87 -14.93
N VAL A 475 3.93 8.79 -15.88
CA VAL A 475 5.16 9.56 -16.04
C VAL A 475 4.90 11.07 -16.01
N SER A 476 3.80 11.50 -15.37
CA SER A 476 3.48 12.92 -15.16
C SER A 476 4.50 13.64 -14.26
N GLY A 477 4.49 14.97 -14.26
CA GLY A 477 5.47 15.77 -13.49
C GLY A 477 5.47 15.53 -11.97
N SER A 478 4.35 15.08 -11.40
CA SER A 478 4.23 14.78 -9.95
C SER A 478 4.98 13.51 -9.53
N MET A 479 5.29 12.62 -10.48
CA MET A 479 6.01 11.36 -10.30
C MET A 479 7.53 11.51 -10.11
N ASN A 480 8.09 12.71 -10.19
CA ASN A 480 9.55 12.95 -10.12
C ASN A 480 10.18 12.72 -8.72
N SER A 481 9.38 12.63 -7.65
CA SER A 481 9.90 12.41 -6.28
C SER A 481 10.58 11.04 -6.11
N PRO A 482 11.63 10.90 -5.26
CA PRO A 482 12.35 9.64 -5.09
C PRO A 482 11.50 8.42 -4.70
N ASN A 483 10.38 8.64 -3.99
CA ASN A 483 9.40 7.62 -3.60
C ASN A 483 8.30 7.37 -4.64
N LYS A 484 8.47 7.85 -5.89
CA LYS A 484 7.53 7.71 -7.00
C LYS A 484 8.18 7.00 -8.20
N LEU A 485 8.36 7.62 -9.36
CA LEU A 485 8.93 6.95 -10.55
C LEU A 485 10.30 6.28 -10.30
N PRO A 486 11.25 6.84 -9.52
CA PRO A 486 12.51 6.15 -9.20
C PRO A 486 12.32 4.89 -8.34
N LEU A 487 11.36 4.91 -7.41
CA LEU A 487 10.95 3.74 -6.63
C LEU A 487 10.26 2.72 -7.55
N LEU A 488 9.26 3.13 -8.33
CA LEU A 488 8.53 2.32 -9.31
C LEU A 488 9.46 1.56 -10.25
N LYS A 489 10.46 2.21 -10.84
CA LYS A 489 11.49 1.55 -11.67
C LYS A 489 12.23 0.44 -10.91
N SER A 490 12.55 0.69 -9.64
CA SER A 490 13.25 -0.28 -8.78
C SER A 490 12.33 -1.44 -8.37
N SER A 491 11.07 -1.14 -8.01
CA SER A 491 10.01 -2.11 -7.74
C SER A 491 9.76 -3.03 -8.94
N PHE A 492 9.70 -2.48 -10.15
CA PHE A 492 9.45 -3.24 -11.36
C PHE A 492 10.67 -4.11 -11.75
N LYS A 493 11.90 -3.68 -11.43
CA LYS A 493 13.09 -4.54 -11.56
C LYS A 493 13.01 -5.77 -10.65
N VAL A 494 12.52 -5.62 -9.41
CA VAL A 494 12.27 -6.77 -8.51
C VAL A 494 11.19 -7.70 -9.07
N LEU A 495 10.15 -7.17 -9.72
CA LEU A 495 9.17 -7.99 -10.45
C LEU A 495 9.83 -8.77 -11.61
N LEU A 496 10.68 -8.11 -12.41
CA LEU A 496 11.43 -8.78 -13.49
C LEU A 496 12.40 -9.86 -12.98
N ASP A 497 12.71 -9.90 -11.69
CA ASP A 497 13.45 -11.00 -11.06
C ASP A 497 12.59 -12.25 -10.78
N GLN A 498 11.26 -12.13 -10.78
CA GLN A 498 10.32 -13.26 -10.59
C GLN A 498 9.75 -13.81 -11.91
N LEU A 499 9.82 -13.07 -13.01
CA LEU A 499 9.27 -13.51 -14.30
C LEU A 499 10.13 -14.58 -14.98
N ARG A 500 9.46 -15.56 -15.61
CA ARG A 500 10.08 -16.71 -16.29
C ARG A 500 10.21 -16.43 -17.79
N PRO A 501 11.09 -17.11 -18.55
CA PRO A 501 11.32 -16.81 -19.97
C PRO A 501 10.07 -16.78 -20.88
N GLN A 502 9.04 -17.57 -20.56
CA GLN A 502 7.78 -17.59 -21.30
C GLN A 502 6.83 -16.42 -20.99
N ASP A 503 7.06 -15.69 -19.90
CA ASP A 503 6.25 -14.53 -19.52
C ASP A 503 6.62 -13.29 -20.37
N LYS A 504 5.66 -12.40 -20.61
CA LYS A 504 5.81 -11.19 -21.44
C LYS A 504 5.55 -9.92 -20.64
N VAL A 505 6.26 -8.85 -21.01
CA VAL A 505 6.04 -7.48 -20.51
C VAL A 505 5.90 -6.50 -21.67
N GLY A 506 4.75 -5.83 -21.75
CA GLY A 506 4.57 -4.59 -22.50
C GLY A 506 4.63 -3.37 -21.59
N ILE A 507 4.99 -2.20 -22.11
CA ILE A 507 4.99 -0.93 -21.36
C ILE A 507 4.25 0.13 -22.17
N VAL A 508 3.20 0.67 -21.56
CA VAL A 508 2.48 1.89 -21.95
C VAL A 508 2.73 2.93 -20.88
N VAL A 509 2.93 4.19 -21.27
CA VAL A 509 3.01 5.33 -20.36
C VAL A 509 1.86 6.29 -20.58
N TYR A 510 1.52 7.05 -19.54
CA TYR A 510 0.66 8.22 -19.66
C TYR A 510 1.29 9.45 -19.02
N ALA A 511 1.19 10.56 -19.74
CA ALA A 511 1.47 11.91 -19.28
C ALA A 511 0.64 12.89 -20.13
N GLY A 512 1.23 13.87 -20.82
CA GLY A 512 0.46 14.79 -21.69
C GLY A 512 -0.35 14.08 -22.79
N SER A 513 0.05 12.86 -23.14
CA SER A 513 -0.67 11.89 -23.96
C SER A 513 -0.38 10.46 -23.45
N ALA A 514 -1.12 9.47 -23.94
CA ALA A 514 -0.74 8.06 -23.82
C ALA A 514 0.29 7.68 -24.91
N GLY A 515 1.18 6.72 -24.62
CA GLY A 515 2.16 6.23 -25.58
C GLY A 515 2.71 4.85 -25.24
N MET A 516 2.98 4.03 -26.26
CA MET A 516 3.62 2.72 -26.08
C MET A 516 5.14 2.87 -26.07
N VAL A 517 5.80 2.41 -25.01
CA VAL A 517 7.27 2.44 -24.87
C VAL A 517 7.88 1.08 -25.20
N LEU A 518 7.16 -0.01 -24.94
CA LEU A 518 7.64 -1.37 -25.21
C LEU A 518 6.48 -2.27 -25.67
N THR A 519 6.62 -2.86 -26.86
CA THR A 519 5.75 -3.95 -27.32
C THR A 519 5.98 -5.22 -26.48
N PRO A 520 4.94 -6.04 -26.19
CA PRO A 520 5.04 -7.21 -25.32
C PRO A 520 6.22 -8.13 -25.64
N THR A 521 7.25 -7.99 -24.80
CA THR A 521 8.60 -8.53 -24.95
C THR A 521 8.78 -9.67 -23.95
N SER A 522 9.39 -10.78 -24.36
CA SER A 522 9.66 -11.91 -23.45
C SER A 522 10.58 -11.47 -22.30
N ALA A 523 10.32 -11.96 -21.09
CA ALA A 523 11.19 -11.77 -19.93
C ALA A 523 12.58 -12.41 -20.11
N GLN A 524 12.79 -13.24 -21.14
CA GLN A 524 14.13 -13.66 -21.58
C GLN A 524 14.97 -12.48 -22.11
N GLU A 525 14.33 -11.49 -22.76
CA GLU A 525 14.97 -10.24 -23.19
C GLU A 525 15.08 -9.21 -22.04
N LYS A 526 15.24 -9.67 -20.79
CA LYS A 526 15.17 -8.87 -19.55
C LYS A 526 15.89 -7.52 -19.60
N GLN A 527 17.08 -7.46 -20.22
CA GLN A 527 17.87 -6.22 -20.36
C GLN A 527 17.15 -5.14 -21.18
N LYS A 528 16.43 -5.52 -22.25
CA LYS A 528 15.62 -4.62 -23.08
C LYS A 528 14.46 -4.01 -22.30
N ILE A 529 13.81 -4.82 -21.44
CA ILE A 529 12.74 -4.35 -20.55
C ILE A 529 13.30 -3.40 -19.48
N MET A 530 14.46 -3.73 -18.89
CA MET A 530 15.15 -2.85 -17.93
C MET A 530 15.56 -1.50 -18.55
N LEU A 531 16.09 -1.50 -19.78
CA LEU A 531 16.45 -0.27 -20.50
C LEU A 531 15.21 0.59 -20.80
N ALA A 532 14.09 -0.02 -21.21
CA ALA A 532 12.83 0.69 -21.41
C ALA A 532 12.33 1.36 -20.12
N LEU A 533 12.42 0.68 -18.97
CA LEU A 533 12.10 1.25 -17.66
C LEU A 533 13.08 2.36 -17.24
N ASP A 534 14.39 2.17 -17.45
CA ASP A 534 15.39 3.16 -17.06
C ASP A 534 15.29 4.46 -17.87
N ASN A 535 14.88 4.39 -19.14
CA ASN A 535 14.71 5.55 -20.01
C ASN A 535 13.48 6.43 -19.70
N LEU A 536 12.53 5.97 -18.86
CA LEU A 536 11.34 6.76 -18.51
C LEU A 536 11.71 8.05 -17.75
N GLN A 537 11.04 9.17 -18.03
CA GLN A 537 11.28 10.46 -17.36
C GLN A 537 9.96 11.11 -16.98
N ALA A 538 9.91 11.76 -15.82
CA ALA A 538 8.71 12.42 -15.31
C ALA A 538 8.54 13.82 -15.96
N GLY A 539 7.38 14.11 -16.54
CA GLY A 539 7.07 15.41 -17.14
C GLY A 539 5.67 15.52 -17.74
N GLY A 540 5.14 16.74 -17.80
CA GLY A 540 3.81 17.05 -18.35
C GLY A 540 2.64 16.82 -17.38
N SER A 541 1.43 17.14 -17.88
CA SER A 541 0.14 16.73 -17.31
C SER A 541 -0.12 15.23 -17.56
N THR A 542 -1.34 14.68 -17.41
CA THR A 542 -1.48 13.23 -17.09
C THR A 542 -2.32 12.34 -18.04
N ALA A 543 -3.25 12.83 -18.87
CA ALA A 543 -4.02 12.10 -19.93
C ALA A 543 -4.50 10.62 -19.71
N GLY A 544 -4.62 10.14 -18.46
CA GLY A 544 -4.62 8.72 -18.10
C GLY A 544 -5.71 7.83 -18.73
N GLY A 545 -6.88 8.37 -19.08
CA GLY A 545 -7.97 7.60 -19.69
C GLY A 545 -7.56 6.89 -20.99
N ALA A 546 -6.86 7.59 -21.89
CA ALA A 546 -6.33 7.01 -23.13
C ALA A 546 -5.22 5.97 -22.88
N GLY A 547 -4.53 6.07 -21.73
CA GLY A 547 -3.53 5.09 -21.31
C GLY A 547 -4.16 3.74 -20.96
N ILE A 548 -5.31 3.76 -20.28
CA ILE A 548 -6.06 2.55 -19.91
C ILE A 548 -6.54 1.81 -21.17
N GLU A 549 -7.15 2.52 -22.13
CA GLU A 549 -7.58 1.92 -23.40
C GLU A 549 -6.41 1.32 -24.19
N LEU A 550 -5.29 2.03 -24.30
CA LEU A 550 -4.10 1.55 -25.01
C LEU A 550 -3.45 0.33 -24.31
N ALA A 551 -3.41 0.30 -22.98
CA ALA A 551 -2.89 -0.82 -22.22
C ALA A 551 -3.76 -2.09 -22.36
N TYR A 552 -5.08 -1.94 -22.26
CA TYR A 552 -6.01 -3.05 -22.49
C TYR A 552 -5.96 -3.56 -23.93
N LYS A 553 -5.92 -2.67 -24.92
CA LYS A 553 -5.73 -3.05 -26.33
C LYS A 553 -4.45 -3.87 -26.52
N LEU A 554 -3.32 -3.40 -25.99
CA LEU A 554 -2.03 -4.07 -26.13
C LEU A 554 -2.01 -5.46 -25.45
N ALA A 555 -2.71 -5.59 -24.32
CA ALA A 555 -2.89 -6.87 -23.62
C ALA A 555 -3.76 -7.85 -24.42
N GLN A 556 -4.84 -7.37 -25.03
CA GLN A 556 -5.74 -8.16 -25.89
C GLN A 556 -5.08 -8.58 -27.21
N GLU A 557 -4.32 -7.70 -27.86
CA GLU A 557 -3.55 -8.01 -29.09
C GLU A 557 -2.46 -9.08 -28.86
N ASN A 558 -2.02 -9.28 -27.60
CA ASN A 558 -0.97 -10.23 -27.23
C ASN A 558 -1.47 -11.34 -26.29
N PHE A 559 -2.79 -11.54 -26.23
CA PHE A 559 -3.47 -12.41 -25.25
C PHE A 559 -2.94 -13.85 -25.27
N ILE A 560 -2.50 -14.33 -24.10
CA ILE A 560 -2.12 -15.72 -23.89
C ILE A 560 -3.36 -16.51 -23.51
N LYS A 561 -3.86 -17.35 -24.42
CA LYS A 561 -4.98 -18.25 -24.14
C LYS A 561 -4.61 -19.20 -23.00
N ASP A 562 -5.54 -19.40 -22.08
CA ASP A 562 -5.38 -20.22 -20.86
C ASP A 562 -4.21 -19.74 -19.96
N GLY A 563 -3.78 -18.49 -20.15
CA GLY A 563 -2.74 -17.78 -19.39
C GLY A 563 -3.26 -16.60 -18.58
N ASN A 564 -2.38 -16.02 -17.76
CA ASN A 564 -2.69 -14.82 -16.97
C ASN A 564 -2.46 -13.57 -17.85
N ASN A 565 -3.52 -12.80 -18.11
CA ASN A 565 -3.43 -11.56 -18.89
C ASN A 565 -3.82 -10.40 -17.98
N ARG A 566 -2.94 -9.41 -17.80
CA ARG A 566 -3.12 -8.41 -16.75
C ARG A 566 -2.52 -7.06 -17.11
N VAL A 567 -3.30 -6.00 -16.92
CA VAL A 567 -2.80 -4.61 -16.92
C VAL A 567 -2.33 -4.28 -15.50
N VAL A 568 -1.14 -3.71 -15.36
CA VAL A 568 -0.58 -3.29 -14.07
C VAL A 568 -0.39 -1.78 -14.10
N ILE A 569 -1.34 -1.06 -13.48
CA ILE A 569 -1.32 0.40 -13.31
C ILE A 569 -0.33 0.76 -12.19
N ALA A 570 0.52 1.77 -12.42
CA ALA A 570 1.43 2.29 -11.40
C ALA A 570 1.56 3.82 -11.48
N THR A 571 1.25 4.51 -10.37
CA THR A 571 0.94 5.95 -10.36
C THR A 571 1.13 6.60 -8.98
N ASP A 572 1.04 7.94 -8.91
CA ASP A 572 0.76 8.68 -7.68
C ASP A 572 -0.71 9.12 -7.53
N GLY A 573 -1.61 8.46 -8.26
CA GLY A 573 -3.06 8.47 -8.09
C GLY A 573 -3.75 9.71 -8.64
N ASP A 574 -3.19 10.35 -9.67
CA ASP A 574 -3.87 11.42 -10.40
C ASP A 574 -4.43 10.93 -11.75
N PHE A 575 -5.71 10.57 -11.78
CA PHE A 575 -6.43 10.21 -13.01
C PHE A 575 -7.34 11.34 -13.54
N ASN A 576 -7.18 12.58 -13.05
CA ASN A 576 -8.11 13.70 -13.30
C ASN A 576 -7.93 14.33 -14.71
N VAL A 577 -7.98 13.52 -15.76
CA VAL A 577 -7.45 13.87 -17.08
C VAL A 577 -8.21 13.22 -18.23
N GLY A 578 -9.25 13.94 -18.65
CA GLY A 578 -10.22 13.56 -19.69
C GLY A 578 -11.61 14.03 -19.28
N ALA A 579 -12.59 14.02 -20.19
CA ALA A 579 -13.99 14.32 -19.86
C ALA A 579 -14.72 13.13 -19.18
N SER A 580 -13.96 12.24 -18.53
CA SER A 580 -14.42 10.98 -17.96
C SER A 580 -14.54 11.09 -16.46
N SER A 581 -15.74 10.87 -15.92
CA SER A 581 -15.93 10.66 -14.49
C SER A 581 -15.26 9.36 -14.04
N THR A 582 -15.01 9.22 -12.74
CA THR A 582 -14.50 7.98 -12.12
C THR A 582 -15.39 6.78 -12.46
N SER A 583 -16.71 6.98 -12.53
CA SER A 583 -17.70 5.98 -12.95
C SER A 583 -17.47 5.47 -14.38
N ASN A 584 -17.03 6.33 -15.31
CA ASN A 584 -16.73 5.90 -16.68
C ASN A 584 -15.51 4.97 -16.73
N VAL A 585 -14.49 5.24 -15.92
CA VAL A 585 -13.28 4.41 -15.82
C VAL A 585 -13.61 3.06 -15.17
N GLN A 586 -14.41 3.06 -14.11
CA GLN A 586 -14.91 1.83 -13.48
C GLN A 586 -15.72 0.98 -14.46
N ALA A 587 -16.64 1.58 -15.22
CA ALA A 587 -17.44 0.88 -16.23
C ALA A 587 -16.59 0.29 -17.37
N LEU A 588 -15.56 1.02 -17.82
CA LEU A 588 -14.59 0.53 -18.80
C LEU A 588 -13.83 -0.70 -18.27
N ILE A 589 -13.37 -0.67 -17.03
CA ILE A 589 -12.66 -1.81 -16.41
C ILE A 589 -13.61 -3.01 -16.21
N GLU A 590 -14.84 -2.78 -15.74
CA GLU A 590 -15.86 -3.82 -15.60
C GLU A 590 -16.25 -4.47 -16.93
N GLU A 591 -16.15 -3.74 -18.04
CA GLU A 591 -16.29 -4.26 -19.41
C GLU A 591 -15.04 -5.03 -19.83
N LYS A 592 -13.85 -4.44 -19.69
CA LYS A 592 -12.59 -5.04 -20.15
C LYS A 592 -12.20 -6.32 -19.40
N ARG A 593 -12.52 -6.47 -18.10
CA ARG A 593 -12.29 -7.73 -17.37
C ARG A 593 -12.99 -8.94 -18.01
N LYS A 594 -14.11 -8.72 -18.71
CA LYS A 594 -14.87 -9.79 -19.42
C LYS A 594 -14.11 -10.39 -20.60
N SER A 595 -13.03 -9.73 -21.05
CA SER A 595 -12.09 -10.29 -22.04
C SER A 595 -11.02 -11.22 -21.44
N GLY A 596 -11.04 -11.47 -20.13
CA GLY A 596 -10.02 -12.25 -19.43
C GLY A 596 -8.72 -11.47 -19.17
N VAL A 597 -8.76 -10.13 -19.27
CA VAL A 597 -7.65 -9.25 -18.92
C VAL A 597 -7.96 -8.56 -17.59
N PHE A 598 -7.24 -8.91 -16.54
CA PHE A 598 -7.45 -8.40 -15.18
C PHE A 598 -6.68 -7.10 -14.92
N LEU A 599 -7.01 -6.40 -13.84
CA LEU A 599 -6.31 -5.17 -13.43
C LEU A 599 -5.49 -5.37 -12.15
N THR A 600 -4.41 -4.63 -11.99
CA THR A 600 -3.72 -4.47 -10.71
C THR A 600 -3.24 -3.04 -10.57
N CYS A 601 -3.40 -2.48 -9.39
CA CYS A 601 -3.18 -1.07 -9.11
C CYS A 601 -2.08 -0.92 -8.07
N LEU A 602 -1.02 -0.18 -8.41
CA LEU A 602 0.15 0.02 -7.56
C LEU A 602 0.30 1.51 -7.25
N GLY A 603 0.09 1.86 -5.99
CA GLY A 603 0.21 3.24 -5.51
C GLY A 603 1.62 3.58 -5.07
N PHE A 604 2.14 4.72 -5.51
CA PHE A 604 3.49 5.19 -5.14
C PHE A 604 3.45 6.60 -4.54
N GLY A 605 3.92 6.72 -3.30
CA GLY A 605 4.20 8.02 -2.67
C GLY A 605 3.00 8.97 -2.51
N MET A 606 1.80 8.42 -2.29
CA MET A 606 0.53 9.17 -2.14
C MET A 606 0.06 9.38 -0.69
N GLY A 607 -1.18 9.85 -0.55
CA GLY A 607 -2.00 9.81 0.66
C GLY A 607 -3.41 9.28 0.40
N ASN A 608 -4.09 8.86 1.48
CA ASN A 608 -5.15 7.84 1.48
C ASN A 608 -6.32 8.01 0.49
N TYR A 609 -6.83 9.23 0.25
CA TYR A 609 -8.00 9.42 -0.62
C TYR A 609 -7.78 8.94 -2.06
N LYS A 610 -6.53 8.97 -2.53
CA LYS A 610 -6.16 8.44 -3.85
C LYS A 610 -6.05 6.90 -3.86
N ASP A 611 -5.80 6.30 -2.69
CA ASP A 611 -5.63 4.86 -2.53
C ASP A 611 -6.99 4.15 -2.66
N ASN A 612 -8.05 4.67 -2.01
CA ASN A 612 -9.44 4.15 -2.13
C ASN A 612 -9.92 4.06 -3.60
N MET A 613 -9.48 4.99 -4.47
CA MET A 613 -9.82 4.96 -5.90
C MET A 613 -9.12 3.79 -6.60
N LEU A 614 -7.84 3.57 -6.30
CA LEU A 614 -7.06 2.47 -6.89
C LEU A 614 -7.51 1.08 -6.40
N GLU A 615 -7.89 0.97 -5.12
CA GLU A 615 -8.59 -0.19 -4.54
C GLU A 615 -9.85 -0.49 -5.38
N THR A 616 -10.79 0.47 -5.44
CA THR A 616 -12.05 0.31 -6.19
C THR A 616 -11.82 -0.11 -7.65
N LEU A 617 -10.80 0.45 -8.33
CA LEU A 617 -10.48 0.10 -9.72
C LEU A 617 -9.92 -1.33 -9.83
N ALA A 618 -9.11 -1.79 -8.87
CA ALA A 618 -8.61 -3.16 -8.82
C ALA A 618 -9.73 -4.18 -8.59
N ASP A 619 -10.66 -3.89 -7.66
CA ASP A 619 -11.85 -4.71 -7.38
C ASP A 619 -12.71 -4.87 -8.65
N LYS A 620 -12.99 -3.75 -9.33
CA LYS A 620 -13.74 -3.74 -10.59
C LYS A 620 -13.04 -4.50 -11.72
N GLY A 621 -11.74 -4.73 -11.59
CA GLY A 621 -10.90 -5.43 -12.57
C GLY A 621 -10.51 -6.87 -12.20
N ASN A 622 -11.05 -7.46 -11.13
CA ASN A 622 -10.67 -8.78 -10.59
C ASN A 622 -9.14 -8.93 -10.43
N GLY A 623 -8.55 -8.06 -9.62
CA GLY A 623 -7.17 -8.24 -9.20
C GLY A 623 -6.88 -7.54 -7.88
N ASN A 624 -5.75 -6.84 -7.80
CA ASN A 624 -5.16 -6.48 -6.50
C ASN A 624 -4.76 -5.02 -6.44
N TYR A 625 -4.85 -4.44 -5.25
CA TYR A 625 -4.27 -3.14 -4.90
C TYR A 625 -3.05 -3.32 -3.99
N ALA A 626 -2.03 -2.45 -4.13
CA ALA A 626 -0.92 -2.36 -3.20
C ALA A 626 -0.32 -0.94 -3.14
N TYR A 627 -0.14 -0.42 -1.92
CA TYR A 627 0.57 0.84 -1.67
C TYR A 627 2.05 0.58 -1.39
N ILE A 628 2.94 1.10 -2.23
CA ILE A 628 4.39 0.92 -2.17
C ILE A 628 5.04 2.22 -1.70
N ASP A 629 5.29 2.32 -0.38
CA ASP A 629 5.98 3.46 0.25
C ASP A 629 7.51 3.37 0.12
N ASN A 630 8.05 2.15 0.04
CA ASN A 630 9.48 1.89 0.06
C ASN A 630 9.88 0.58 -0.69
N LEU A 631 11.19 0.33 -0.85
CA LEU A 631 11.70 -0.81 -1.61
C LEU A 631 11.54 -2.17 -0.89
N GLN A 632 11.43 -2.19 0.44
CA GLN A 632 11.11 -3.39 1.21
C GLN A 632 9.66 -3.82 0.92
N GLU A 633 8.72 -2.86 0.85
CA GLU A 633 7.33 -3.13 0.46
C GLU A 633 7.22 -3.64 -0.98
N ALA A 634 7.96 -3.04 -1.91
CA ALA A 634 8.06 -3.55 -3.26
C ALA A 634 8.61 -4.98 -3.32
N SER A 635 9.60 -5.29 -2.46
CA SER A 635 10.22 -6.62 -2.37
C SER A 635 9.33 -7.65 -1.69
N LYS A 636 8.43 -7.23 -0.79
CA LYS A 636 7.35 -8.03 -0.23
C LYS A 636 6.33 -8.37 -1.33
N PHE A 637 5.66 -7.35 -1.85
CA PHE A 637 4.53 -7.52 -2.76
C PHE A 637 4.98 -8.11 -4.10
N LEU A 638 5.75 -7.36 -4.89
CA LEU A 638 6.16 -7.78 -6.24
C LEU A 638 7.19 -8.92 -6.25
N GLY A 639 8.01 -9.01 -5.21
CA GLY A 639 9.06 -10.03 -5.11
C GLY A 639 8.60 -11.39 -4.57
N LYS A 640 7.53 -11.46 -3.76
CA LYS A 640 7.15 -12.69 -3.02
C LYS A 640 5.66 -13.02 -3.04
N GLU A 641 4.77 -12.04 -3.11
CA GLU A 641 3.32 -12.25 -3.00
C GLU A 641 2.60 -12.22 -4.35
N PHE A 642 3.09 -11.41 -5.30
CA PHE A 642 2.47 -11.14 -6.60
C PHE A 642 2.21 -12.37 -7.47
N ALA A 643 3.08 -13.39 -7.43
CA ALA A 643 2.83 -14.65 -8.14
C ALA A 643 1.66 -15.46 -7.55
N GLY A 644 1.42 -15.34 -6.24
CA GLY A 644 0.21 -15.87 -5.59
C GLY A 644 -1.03 -15.07 -5.96
N SER A 645 -0.93 -13.74 -5.99
CA SER A 645 -2.05 -12.84 -6.26
C SER A 645 -2.49 -12.84 -7.74
N MET A 646 -1.61 -13.26 -8.66
CA MET A 646 -1.92 -13.45 -10.08
C MET A 646 -2.66 -14.76 -10.40
N TYR A 647 -2.76 -15.72 -9.47
CA TYR A 647 -3.46 -16.99 -9.72
C TYR A 647 -4.41 -17.34 -8.57
N ALA A 648 -5.67 -16.92 -8.72
CA ALA A 648 -6.77 -17.31 -7.84
C ALA A 648 -6.95 -18.83 -7.81
N ILE A 649 -7.05 -19.41 -6.62
CA ILE A 649 -7.40 -20.82 -6.41
C ILE A 649 -8.84 -21.02 -5.91
N ALA A 650 -9.51 -19.92 -5.52
CA ALA A 650 -10.96 -19.80 -5.44
C ALA A 650 -11.44 -18.36 -5.61
N LYS A 651 -12.73 -18.22 -5.94
CA LYS A 651 -13.52 -16.98 -5.97
C LYS A 651 -14.73 -17.13 -5.04
N ASP A 652 -15.43 -16.03 -4.74
CA ASP A 652 -16.61 -16.01 -3.85
C ASP A 652 -16.34 -16.72 -2.51
N VAL A 653 -15.38 -16.19 -1.76
CA VAL A 653 -14.86 -16.85 -0.56
C VAL A 653 -15.42 -16.19 0.71
N LYS A 654 -16.22 -16.94 1.46
CA LYS A 654 -16.93 -16.49 2.67
C LYS A 654 -16.60 -17.35 3.87
N ILE A 655 -16.46 -16.73 5.05
CA ILE A 655 -16.41 -17.42 6.35
C ILE A 655 -17.71 -17.17 7.09
N GLN A 656 -18.30 -18.22 7.65
CA GLN A 656 -19.32 -18.13 8.70
C GLN A 656 -18.85 -18.93 9.92
N ILE A 657 -19.02 -18.38 11.12
CA ILE A 657 -18.71 -19.04 12.38
C ILE A 657 -19.96 -19.13 13.23
N GLU A 658 -20.19 -20.31 13.79
CA GLU A 658 -21.30 -20.64 14.67
C GLU A 658 -20.76 -20.89 16.08
N PHE A 659 -21.05 -19.99 17.02
CA PHE A 659 -20.57 -20.05 18.40
C PHE A 659 -21.53 -20.81 19.32
N ASN A 660 -20.99 -21.65 20.20
CA ASN A 660 -21.79 -22.44 21.13
C ASN A 660 -22.20 -21.62 22.38
N PRO A 661 -23.50 -21.29 22.59
CA PRO A 661 -23.95 -20.49 23.72
C PRO A 661 -23.77 -21.16 25.10
N LYS A 662 -23.44 -22.46 25.14
CA LYS A 662 -23.04 -23.20 26.35
C LYS A 662 -21.69 -22.74 26.90
N TYR A 663 -20.81 -22.21 26.04
CA TYR A 663 -19.42 -21.88 26.37
C TYR A 663 -19.03 -20.43 26.03
N VAL A 664 -19.71 -19.80 25.08
CA VAL A 664 -19.51 -18.41 24.66
C VAL A 664 -20.74 -17.61 25.08
N SER A 665 -20.58 -16.62 25.97
CA SER A 665 -21.66 -15.71 26.34
C SER A 665 -21.85 -14.63 25.28
N SER A 666 -20.72 -14.13 24.76
CA SER A 666 -20.66 -13.10 23.74
C SER A 666 -19.33 -13.16 23.00
N TYR A 667 -19.28 -12.65 21.77
CA TYR A 667 -18.07 -12.53 20.96
C TYR A 667 -18.06 -11.23 20.16
N ARG A 668 -16.90 -10.85 19.61
CA ARG A 668 -16.77 -9.84 18.56
C ARG A 668 -15.66 -10.18 17.58
N LEU A 669 -15.86 -9.84 16.31
CA LEU A 669 -14.83 -9.91 15.27
C LEU A 669 -13.93 -8.66 15.39
N ILE A 670 -12.61 -8.86 15.47
CA ILE A 670 -11.63 -7.76 15.58
C ILE A 670 -11.21 -7.34 14.17
N GLY A 671 -11.53 -6.09 13.80
CA GLY A 671 -11.40 -5.62 12.42
C GLY A 671 -12.56 -6.10 11.55
N TYR A 672 -12.32 -6.13 10.23
CA TYR A 672 -13.25 -6.56 9.19
C TYR A 672 -14.58 -5.77 9.18
N GLU A 673 -14.60 -4.54 9.72
CA GLU A 673 -15.84 -3.75 9.84
C GLU A 673 -16.52 -3.54 8.46
N ASN A 674 -15.74 -3.23 7.43
CA ASN A 674 -16.21 -3.04 6.05
C ASN A 674 -16.43 -4.36 5.26
N ARG A 675 -16.10 -5.51 5.85
CA ARG A 675 -16.13 -6.84 5.20
C ARG A 675 -17.08 -7.83 5.91
N LYS A 676 -17.79 -7.39 6.97
CA LYS A 676 -18.87 -8.12 7.66
C LYS A 676 -20.08 -8.29 6.73
N LEU A 677 -20.56 -9.52 6.60
CA LEU A 677 -21.71 -9.89 5.77
C LEU A 677 -22.91 -10.25 6.65
N LYS A 678 -24.11 -10.29 6.07
CA LYS A 678 -25.28 -10.86 6.76
C LYS A 678 -25.17 -12.38 6.81
N ASN A 679 -25.87 -13.01 7.74
CA ASN A 679 -25.78 -14.46 7.92
C ASN A 679 -26.47 -15.24 6.78
N GLU A 680 -27.44 -14.62 6.12
CA GLU A 680 -28.11 -15.15 4.92
C GLU A 680 -27.21 -15.03 3.67
N ASP A 681 -26.28 -14.07 3.67
CA ASP A 681 -25.38 -13.85 2.53
C ASP A 681 -24.29 -14.94 2.44
N PHE A 682 -24.09 -15.75 3.49
CA PHE A 682 -23.17 -16.89 3.47
C PHE A 682 -23.50 -17.89 2.37
N THR A 683 -24.78 -18.23 2.16
CA THR A 683 -25.23 -19.15 1.09
C THR A 683 -25.65 -18.42 -0.20
N ASN A 684 -25.65 -17.09 -0.19
CA ASN A 684 -26.05 -16.26 -1.31
C ASN A 684 -24.91 -16.12 -2.33
N ASP A 685 -24.87 -17.04 -3.29
CA ASP A 685 -23.87 -17.09 -4.38
C ASP A 685 -23.96 -15.91 -5.37
N LYS A 686 -24.80 -14.88 -5.11
CA LYS A 686 -24.87 -13.59 -5.83
C LYS A 686 -24.12 -12.46 -5.14
N ILE A 687 -23.84 -12.57 -3.85
CA ILE A 687 -22.97 -11.63 -3.14
C ILE A 687 -21.54 -12.08 -3.45
N ASP A 688 -20.77 -11.24 -4.14
CA ASP A 688 -19.36 -11.54 -4.39
C ASP A 688 -18.54 -11.38 -3.11
N ALA A 689 -17.44 -12.13 -3.01
CA ALA A 689 -16.55 -12.12 -1.86
C ALA A 689 -15.13 -12.52 -2.30
N GLY A 690 -14.12 -11.82 -1.79
CA GLY A 690 -12.75 -11.77 -2.31
C GLY A 690 -12.13 -13.09 -2.80
N GLU A 691 -11.31 -12.99 -3.84
CA GLU A 691 -10.55 -14.12 -4.39
C GLU A 691 -9.34 -14.48 -3.51
N LEU A 692 -9.09 -15.77 -3.28
CA LEU A 692 -7.89 -16.21 -2.55
C LEU A 692 -6.85 -16.79 -3.53
N GLY A 693 -5.70 -16.11 -3.63
CA GLY A 693 -4.57 -16.46 -4.49
C GLY A 693 -3.78 -17.68 -4.02
N SER A 694 -2.95 -18.25 -4.90
CA SER A 694 -2.11 -19.38 -4.52
C SER A 694 -1.14 -19.01 -3.40
N GLY A 695 -1.04 -19.86 -2.37
CA GLY A 695 -0.19 -19.61 -1.20
C GLY A 695 -0.63 -18.46 -0.28
N HIS A 696 -1.68 -17.71 -0.61
CA HIS A 696 -2.19 -16.61 0.24
C HIS A 696 -2.64 -17.13 1.62
N THR A 697 -2.58 -16.24 2.60
CA THR A 697 -2.95 -16.51 3.99
C THR A 697 -3.87 -15.41 4.48
N VAL A 698 -4.98 -15.76 5.12
CA VAL A 698 -5.91 -14.79 5.73
C VAL A 698 -6.11 -15.17 7.20
N THR A 699 -6.08 -14.19 8.09
CA THR A 699 -6.15 -14.35 9.53
C THR A 699 -7.21 -13.44 10.11
N ALA A 700 -8.15 -14.03 10.84
CA ALA A 700 -9.18 -13.34 11.61
C ALA A 700 -9.02 -13.63 13.10
N LEU A 701 -9.44 -12.68 13.93
CA LEU A 701 -9.41 -12.78 15.38
C LEU A 701 -10.81 -12.51 15.94
N TYR A 702 -11.31 -13.40 16.79
CA TYR A 702 -12.51 -13.20 17.58
C TYR A 702 -12.16 -13.05 19.05
N GLU A 703 -12.53 -11.93 19.66
CA GLU A 703 -12.54 -11.81 21.11
C GLU A 703 -13.82 -12.42 21.66
N ILE A 704 -13.71 -13.19 22.73
CA ILE A 704 -14.74 -14.06 23.30
C ILE A 704 -14.86 -13.77 24.80
N ILE A 705 -16.09 -13.57 25.26
CA ILE A 705 -16.44 -13.55 26.68
C ILE A 705 -17.01 -14.94 27.03
N PRO A 706 -16.29 -15.78 27.80
CA PRO A 706 -16.76 -17.12 28.16
C PRO A 706 -18.06 -17.10 28.97
N ALA A 707 -18.85 -18.17 28.86
CA ALA A 707 -20.05 -18.37 29.67
C ALA A 707 -19.71 -18.36 31.17
N GLY A 708 -20.37 -17.47 31.92
CA GLY A 708 -20.15 -17.28 33.37
C GLY A 708 -19.06 -16.26 33.75
N THR A 709 -18.27 -15.77 32.79
CA THR A 709 -17.35 -14.63 33.02
C THR A 709 -18.14 -13.36 33.31
N LYS A 710 -17.66 -12.52 34.23
CA LYS A 710 -18.16 -11.14 34.43
C LYS A 710 -17.29 -10.19 33.63
N SER A 711 -17.91 -9.27 32.90
CA SER A 711 -17.22 -8.24 32.12
C SER A 711 -18.09 -6.99 32.01
N GLU A 712 -17.45 -5.83 31.95
CA GLU A 712 -18.09 -4.54 31.66
C GLU A 712 -18.57 -4.41 30.20
N PHE A 713 -18.05 -5.26 29.31
CA PHE A 713 -18.38 -5.27 27.88
C PHE A 713 -19.47 -6.29 27.50
N LEU A 714 -20.09 -6.97 28.47
CA LEU A 714 -21.23 -7.85 28.21
C LEU A 714 -22.47 -7.05 27.82
N PRO A 715 -23.09 -7.30 26.65
CA PRO A 715 -24.35 -6.65 26.29
C PRO A 715 -25.49 -7.12 27.21
N ASN A 716 -26.49 -6.25 27.40
CA ASN A 716 -27.66 -6.57 28.21
C ASN A 716 -28.47 -7.73 27.61
N ASP A 717 -28.65 -8.81 28.38
CA ASP A 717 -29.46 -9.97 27.99
C ASP A 717 -30.95 -9.61 27.98
N SER A 718 -31.45 -9.21 26.80
CA SER A 718 -32.85 -8.85 26.56
C SER A 718 -33.73 -10.10 26.57
N SER A 719 -34.12 -10.56 27.76
CA SER A 719 -34.91 -11.78 27.96
C SER A 719 -36.18 -11.78 27.09
N LEU A 720 -36.23 -12.67 26.10
CA LEU A 720 -37.29 -12.69 25.09
C LEU A 720 -38.61 -13.20 25.68
N LYS A 721 -39.62 -12.32 25.74
CA LYS A 721 -40.95 -12.62 26.33
C LYS A 721 -41.65 -13.84 25.71
N TYR A 722 -41.40 -14.13 24.44
CA TYR A 722 -42.11 -15.15 23.65
C TYR A 722 -41.21 -16.29 23.15
N THR A 723 -39.93 -16.33 23.54
CA THR A 723 -38.93 -17.25 22.98
C THR A 723 -37.94 -17.67 24.06
N ARG A 724 -37.58 -18.96 24.09
CA ARG A 724 -36.55 -19.48 25.01
C ARG A 724 -35.49 -20.22 24.20
N THR A 725 -34.29 -19.63 24.14
CA THR A 725 -33.13 -20.29 23.51
C THR A 725 -32.59 -21.36 24.46
N GLU A 726 -32.86 -22.63 24.17
CA GLU A 726 -32.30 -23.77 24.89
C GLU A 726 -31.19 -24.42 24.06
N SER A 727 -30.00 -24.58 24.62
CA SER A 727 -28.88 -25.26 23.97
C SER A 727 -29.08 -26.78 24.05
N SER A 728 -29.17 -27.46 22.90
CA SER A 728 -29.14 -28.92 22.83
C SER A 728 -27.81 -29.46 23.38
N GLY A 729 -27.89 -30.50 24.21
CA GLY A 729 -26.83 -30.79 25.20
C GLY A 729 -25.54 -31.42 24.68
N ASP A 730 -25.59 -32.04 23.50
CA ASP A 730 -24.79 -33.23 23.19
C ASP A 730 -23.53 -32.99 22.31
N PHE A 731 -23.23 -31.74 21.96
CA PHE A 731 -22.02 -31.36 21.17
C PHE A 731 -20.75 -31.28 22.03
N GLY A 732 -20.55 -32.27 22.90
CA GLY A 732 -19.33 -32.49 23.69
C GLY A 732 -18.74 -31.22 24.31
N SER A 733 -17.51 -30.88 23.88
CA SER A 733 -16.70 -29.74 24.29
C SER A 733 -16.44 -28.74 23.15
N GLU A 734 -17.34 -28.63 22.18
CA GLU A 734 -17.18 -27.74 21.01
C GLU A 734 -17.45 -26.27 21.38
N LEU A 735 -16.48 -25.39 21.13
CA LEU A 735 -16.58 -23.93 21.35
C LEU A 735 -17.35 -23.25 20.22
N ALA A 736 -17.04 -23.62 18.98
CA ALA A 736 -17.58 -23.04 17.76
C ALA A 736 -17.32 -23.96 16.56
N THR A 737 -18.03 -23.73 15.46
CA THR A 737 -17.77 -24.38 14.17
C THR A 737 -17.53 -23.32 13.09
N VAL A 738 -16.40 -23.43 12.39
CA VAL A 738 -16.00 -22.55 11.29
C VAL A 738 -16.42 -23.20 9.97
N LYS A 739 -17.31 -22.55 9.23
CA LYS A 739 -17.73 -22.94 7.87
C LYS A 739 -17.09 -22.00 6.87
N PHE A 740 -16.39 -22.57 5.89
CA PHE A 740 -15.67 -21.85 4.84
C PHE A 740 -16.29 -22.21 3.49
N ARG A 741 -16.92 -21.25 2.82
CA ARG A 741 -17.56 -21.43 1.51
C ARG A 741 -16.69 -20.82 0.42
N TYR A 742 -16.59 -21.49 -0.73
CA TYR A 742 -15.80 -21.03 -1.88
C TYR A 742 -16.31 -21.60 -3.21
N LYS A 743 -16.10 -20.89 -4.31
CA LYS A 743 -16.24 -21.41 -5.69
C LYS A 743 -14.86 -21.72 -6.29
N LYS A 744 -14.79 -22.68 -7.22
CA LYS A 744 -13.57 -22.82 -8.07
C LYS A 744 -13.43 -21.58 -8.97
N PRO A 745 -12.22 -21.21 -9.44
CA PRO A 745 -12.06 -20.08 -10.37
C PRO A 745 -12.95 -20.24 -11.62
N ASP A 746 -12.83 -21.38 -12.31
CA ASP A 746 -13.58 -21.68 -13.54
C ASP A 746 -14.96 -22.34 -13.28
N GLY A 747 -15.49 -22.28 -12.06
CA GLY A 747 -16.72 -23.00 -11.70
C GLY A 747 -17.65 -22.20 -10.81
N ASP A 748 -18.94 -22.22 -11.11
CA ASP A 748 -19.92 -21.36 -10.43
C ASP A 748 -20.68 -22.06 -9.29
N ALA A 749 -20.47 -23.36 -9.13
CA ALA A 749 -20.98 -24.14 -8.01
C ALA A 749 -20.08 -23.98 -6.77
N SER A 750 -20.66 -23.45 -5.70
CA SER A 750 -20.00 -23.29 -4.41
C SER A 750 -19.79 -24.63 -3.68
N LYS A 751 -18.75 -24.67 -2.86
CA LYS A 751 -18.36 -25.76 -1.95
C LYS A 751 -18.19 -25.24 -0.53
N GLU A 752 -18.24 -26.14 0.44
CA GLU A 752 -18.03 -25.82 1.85
C GLU A 752 -16.96 -26.75 2.47
N ILE A 753 -16.16 -26.20 3.38
CA ILE A 753 -15.27 -26.91 4.31
C ILE A 753 -15.70 -26.52 5.72
N SER A 754 -15.88 -27.49 6.62
CA SER A 754 -16.28 -27.25 8.00
C SER A 754 -15.19 -27.72 8.97
N GLN A 755 -14.86 -26.89 9.96
CA GLN A 755 -13.83 -27.12 10.96
C GLN A 755 -14.35 -26.78 12.36
N VAL A 756 -14.50 -27.82 13.20
CA VAL A 756 -14.89 -27.69 14.61
C VAL A 756 -13.72 -27.13 15.44
N VAL A 757 -14.03 -26.27 16.41
CA VAL A 757 -13.10 -25.66 17.35
C VAL A 757 -13.38 -26.19 18.76
N GLY A 758 -12.40 -26.83 19.39
CA GLY A 758 -12.54 -27.34 20.76
C GLY A 758 -12.43 -26.22 21.81
N ASN A 759 -13.24 -26.30 22.88
CA ASN A 759 -13.17 -25.42 24.05
C ASN A 759 -11.99 -25.79 24.97
N ALA A 760 -10.77 -25.73 24.44
CA ALA A 760 -9.52 -26.00 25.14
C ALA A 760 -8.63 -24.75 25.09
N SER A 761 -8.90 -23.79 25.97
CA SER A 761 -8.15 -22.53 26.04
C SER A 761 -6.75 -22.73 26.64
N GLY A 762 -5.70 -22.49 25.86
CA GLY A 762 -4.33 -22.44 26.35
C GLY A 762 -4.01 -21.12 27.07
N LYS A 763 -2.96 -21.07 27.90
CA LYS A 763 -2.47 -19.81 28.47
C LYS A 763 -1.72 -19.00 27.42
N LEU A 764 -1.82 -17.67 27.44
CA LEU A 764 -1.14 -16.79 26.48
C LEU A 764 0.39 -16.99 26.49
N SER A 765 0.99 -17.29 27.64
CA SER A 765 2.41 -17.63 27.74
C SER A 765 2.80 -18.90 26.98
N SER A 766 1.89 -19.88 26.88
CA SER A 766 2.04 -21.12 26.10
C SER A 766 1.57 -21.03 24.65
N ALA A 767 0.89 -19.95 24.24
CA ALA A 767 0.41 -19.76 22.87
C ALA A 767 1.56 -19.66 21.85
N SER A 768 1.28 -19.96 20.58
CA SER A 768 2.27 -19.93 19.50
C SER A 768 2.86 -18.53 19.29
N SER A 769 4.05 -18.46 18.70
CA SER A 769 4.68 -17.18 18.35
C SER A 769 3.78 -16.37 17.40
N ASP A 770 3.10 -17.04 16.47
CA ASP A 770 2.17 -16.42 15.52
C ASP A 770 0.89 -15.91 16.19
N PHE A 771 0.37 -16.60 17.21
CA PHE A 771 -0.74 -16.09 18.02
C PHE A 771 -0.34 -14.85 18.82
N LYS A 772 0.80 -14.90 19.52
CA LYS A 772 1.35 -13.75 20.27
C LYS A 772 1.56 -12.54 19.36
N PHE A 773 2.13 -12.78 18.17
CA PHE A 773 2.36 -11.72 17.19
C PHE A 773 1.05 -11.11 16.68
N ALA A 774 0.12 -11.92 16.15
CA ALA A 774 -1.18 -11.43 15.68
C ALA A 774 -1.96 -10.68 16.78
N SER A 775 -1.92 -11.18 18.01
CA SER A 775 -2.53 -10.53 19.18
C SER A 775 -1.88 -9.17 19.49
N SER A 776 -0.55 -9.06 19.40
CA SER A 776 0.16 -7.79 19.62
C SER A 776 -0.12 -6.75 18.52
N VAL A 777 -0.27 -7.19 17.27
CA VAL A 777 -0.65 -6.34 16.13
C VAL A 777 -2.08 -5.82 16.30
N ALA A 778 -3.01 -6.72 16.62
CA ALA A 778 -4.39 -6.36 16.93
C ALA A 778 -4.49 -5.38 18.10
N TRP A 779 -3.77 -5.64 19.20
CA TRP A 779 -3.77 -4.77 20.37
C TRP A 779 -3.23 -3.37 20.05
N PHE A 780 -2.13 -3.28 19.30
CA PHE A 780 -1.60 -1.99 18.85
C PHE A 780 -2.61 -1.24 17.97
N GLY A 781 -3.28 -1.93 17.05
CA GLY A 781 -4.38 -1.38 16.25
C GLY A 781 -5.54 -0.86 17.12
N LEU A 782 -6.02 -1.64 18.08
CA LEU A 782 -7.08 -1.23 19.00
C LEU A 782 -6.70 0.02 19.82
N VAL A 783 -5.43 0.15 20.23
CA VAL A 783 -4.93 1.34 20.93
C VAL A 783 -4.78 2.56 20.00
N LEU A 784 -4.27 2.39 18.77
CA LEU A 784 -4.20 3.47 17.77
C LEU A 784 -5.59 3.99 17.37
N ARG A 785 -6.55 3.06 17.15
CA ARG A 785 -7.97 3.34 16.88
C ARG A 785 -8.69 3.98 18.08
N LYS A 786 -8.06 3.98 19.27
CA LYS A 786 -8.60 4.45 20.56
C LYS A 786 -9.84 3.67 21.03
N SER A 787 -9.89 2.36 20.77
CA SER A 787 -11.01 1.48 21.13
C SER A 787 -11.48 1.68 22.57
N ASP A 788 -12.79 1.83 22.75
CA ASP A 788 -13.44 1.88 24.07
C ASP A 788 -13.77 0.47 24.60
N LEU A 789 -13.56 -0.58 23.80
CA LEU A 789 -13.82 -1.99 24.14
C LEU A 789 -12.56 -2.72 24.66
N ILE A 790 -11.53 -1.96 25.08
CA ILE A 790 -10.31 -2.49 25.72
C ILE A 790 -9.99 -1.76 27.03
N SER A 791 -9.70 -2.54 28.08
CA SER A 791 -9.32 -2.03 29.40
C SER A 791 -7.81 -1.70 29.49
N LYS A 792 -6.92 -2.53 28.92
CA LYS A 792 -5.47 -2.27 28.89
C LYS A 792 -5.01 -1.56 27.62
N LYS A 793 -4.20 -0.50 27.78
CA LYS A 793 -3.65 0.32 26.68
C LYS A 793 -2.13 0.53 26.77
N ASP A 794 -1.39 -0.36 27.45
CA ASP A 794 0.06 -0.21 27.70
C ASP A 794 0.94 -0.68 26.52
N PHE A 795 1.67 0.25 25.91
CA PHE A 795 2.56 -0.03 24.78
C PHE A 795 3.82 -0.84 25.12
N SER A 796 4.14 -1.11 26.39
CA SER A 796 5.26 -1.95 26.81
C SER A 796 4.85 -3.40 27.00
N GLU A 797 3.62 -3.66 27.45
CA GLU A 797 3.02 -4.98 27.35
C GLU A 797 2.85 -5.41 25.88
N ILE A 798 2.35 -4.52 25.01
CA ILE A 798 2.23 -4.74 23.55
C ILE A 798 3.59 -5.07 22.93
N GLU A 799 4.61 -4.25 23.19
CA GLU A 799 5.97 -4.44 22.66
C GLU A 799 6.60 -5.77 23.12
N ASN A 800 6.44 -6.13 24.40
CA ASN A 800 6.91 -7.39 24.94
C ASN A 800 6.22 -8.60 24.26
N LEU A 801 4.90 -8.54 24.08
CA LEU A 801 4.16 -9.58 23.38
C LEU A 801 4.59 -9.72 21.91
N ALA A 802 4.83 -8.60 21.22
CA ALA A 802 5.37 -8.58 19.86
C ALA A 802 6.79 -9.18 19.77
N ARG A 803 7.67 -8.87 20.73
CA ARG A 803 9.01 -9.47 20.84
C ARG A 803 8.94 -10.99 21.07
N GLN A 804 8.00 -11.48 21.88
CA GLN A 804 7.76 -12.93 22.05
C GLN A 804 7.16 -13.60 20.80
N GLY A 805 6.44 -12.84 19.98
CA GLY A 805 5.88 -13.26 18.69
C GLY A 805 6.86 -13.23 17.50
N LYS A 806 8.12 -12.85 17.72
CA LYS A 806 9.07 -12.50 16.65
C LYS A 806 9.77 -13.70 15.96
N ALA A 807 9.25 -14.92 16.11
CA ALA A 807 9.76 -16.07 15.34
C ALA A 807 9.42 -15.93 13.85
N ASN A 808 10.11 -16.71 13.01
CA ASN A 808 9.91 -16.77 11.55
C ASN A 808 10.11 -15.43 10.81
N ASP A 809 10.79 -14.47 11.43
CA ASP A 809 11.05 -13.12 10.92
C ASP A 809 12.33 -13.03 10.07
N ALA A 810 12.49 -13.91 9.08
CA ALA A 810 13.68 -13.94 8.21
C ALA A 810 13.88 -12.65 7.39
N GLU A 811 12.82 -11.87 7.22
CA GLU A 811 12.74 -10.66 6.40
C GLU A 811 12.71 -9.36 7.24
N GLY A 812 12.67 -9.47 8.57
CA GLY A 812 12.68 -8.32 9.48
C GLY A 812 11.37 -7.52 9.59
N TYR A 813 10.25 -7.96 9.01
CA TYR A 813 8.94 -7.27 9.13
C TYR A 813 8.42 -7.26 10.58
N ARG A 814 8.53 -8.38 11.31
CA ARG A 814 8.11 -8.43 12.73
C ARG A 814 9.05 -7.60 13.61
N SER A 815 10.33 -7.55 13.27
CA SER A 815 11.32 -6.63 13.87
C SER A 815 11.04 -5.17 13.54
N GLU A 816 10.55 -4.85 12.34
CA GLU A 816 10.09 -3.50 11.99
C GLU A 816 8.88 -3.10 12.82
N PHE A 817 7.87 -3.97 12.96
CA PHE A 817 6.70 -3.70 13.78
C PHE A 817 7.05 -3.36 15.24
N VAL A 818 7.99 -4.09 15.84
CA VAL A 818 8.50 -3.77 17.19
C VAL A 818 9.16 -2.39 17.24
N ARG A 819 10.01 -2.03 16.26
CA ARG A 819 10.59 -0.67 16.15
C ARG A 819 9.54 0.41 15.87
N LEU A 820 8.43 0.06 15.22
CA LEU A 820 7.32 0.97 14.95
C LEU A 820 6.57 1.32 16.25
N ILE A 821 6.34 0.34 17.12
CA ILE A 821 5.84 0.54 18.48
C ILE A 821 6.80 1.42 19.29
N GLU A 822 8.10 1.12 19.28
CA GLU A 822 9.13 1.95 19.94
C GLU A 822 9.10 3.41 19.45
N SER A 823 9.00 3.61 18.14
CA SER A 823 8.95 4.95 17.50
C SER A 823 7.69 5.70 17.90
N TYR A 824 6.52 5.04 17.89
CA TYR A 824 5.27 5.66 18.33
C TYR A 824 5.30 6.03 19.83
N LYS A 825 5.91 5.18 20.68
CA LYS A 825 6.17 5.46 22.11
C LYS A 825 7.15 6.62 22.35
N ALA A 826 7.89 7.06 21.34
CA ALA A 826 8.76 8.23 21.40
C ALA A 826 8.07 9.50 20.86
N ILE A 827 7.19 9.36 19.86
CA ILE A 827 6.40 10.48 19.27
C ILE A 827 5.25 10.91 20.20
N SER A 828 4.72 9.99 21.02
CA SER A 828 3.59 10.23 21.93
C SER A 828 3.98 10.73 23.34
N LYS A 829 5.20 11.26 23.52
CA LYS A 829 5.76 11.76 24.80
C LYS A 829 6.21 13.22 24.70
#